data_AF-A0A9C6U0T9-F1
#
_entry.id   AF-A0A9C6U0T9-F1
#
_cell.length_a   1.000
_cell.length_b   1.000
_cell.length_c   1.000
_cell.angle_alpha   90.00
_cell.angle_beta   90.00
_cell.angle_gamma   90.00
#
_symmetry.space_group_name_H-M   'P 1'
#
loop_
_entity.id
_entity.type
_entity.pdbx_description
1 polymer ?
#
loop_
_entity_poly.entity_id
_entity_poly.type
_entity_poly.pdbx_seq_one_letter_code
_entity_poly.pdbx_strand_id
1 'polypeptide(L)'
;MAGNVGMEQLIPIVNKLQDAFTQLGVNMQLDLPQIAVVGGQSAGKSSVLENFVGKDFLPRGSGIVTRRPLILQLINSNSEHAEFLHCKGKKFVDFDEVRREIEAETDRLTGSNKGISNVPINLRVYSPNVLNLTLIDLPGMTKVPIGDQPKDIEHQIRSMLLQFIQKDNSLILAITPANTDLANSDALKLAKEVDPQGIRTIGVITKLDLMDEGTDAREILENKLLPLRRGYIGVVNRSQKDIEGRKDIKNALAAERKFFLSHPAYRHMADRSGTPYLQRVLNQQLTNHIRDTLPGLRDKLQKQQLALEKDVEQYKHFQPNDPAIKTKAMLQMIQQLQSDFERTIEGSGSAQINTMELSGGAKINRLFHERFPFEIVKMEFDEKELRREIAFAIRNIHGIRVGLFTPDMAFEAIVKKQISRLKEPSLKCVDLVVQELSNVVRVCTDKMNRYPRLREETERIITTYIRNQEQRCKEQLILLVECELAYMNTNHEDFIGFANAQNQTDNSAKTGRKLGNQVIRKGYMCIHNLGIMKGGSRDYWFVLTSESISWFKDEEEREKKYMLPLDGLKLRDVEQGFMSRRHTFALFNPEGRNVYKDYKQLELSCETQDDVDSWKASFLRAGVYPEKATEQSNGEEVRVSA
;
A
#
# COMPACT_ATOMS: atom_id res chain seq x y z
N MET A 1 -43.80 -3.48 -40.45
CA MET A 1 -43.25 -3.11 -39.12
C MET A 1 -43.14 -4.36 -38.25
N ALA A 2 -42.13 -5.21 -38.46
CA ALA A 2 -41.99 -6.49 -37.75
C ALA A 2 -40.58 -6.75 -37.17
N GLY A 3 -39.68 -5.75 -37.20
CA GLY A 3 -38.27 -5.93 -36.84
C GLY A 3 -37.86 -5.61 -35.40
N ASN A 4 -38.69 -4.90 -34.63
CA ASN A 4 -38.29 -4.37 -33.31
C ASN A 4 -38.89 -5.08 -32.09
N VAL A 5 -39.85 -5.99 -32.28
CA VAL A 5 -40.58 -6.62 -31.15
C VAL A 5 -39.64 -7.47 -30.27
N GLY A 6 -38.69 -8.19 -30.87
CA GLY A 6 -37.67 -8.93 -30.11
C GLY A 6 -36.65 -8.03 -29.42
N MET A 7 -36.46 -6.80 -29.91
CA MET A 7 -35.50 -5.85 -29.37
C MET A 7 -36.08 -5.01 -28.21
N GLU A 8 -37.39 -4.78 -28.19
CA GLU A 8 -38.11 -4.15 -27.07
C GLU A 8 -38.05 -4.97 -25.77
N GLN A 9 -37.77 -6.28 -25.87
CA GLN A 9 -37.59 -7.18 -24.72
C GLN A 9 -36.20 -7.08 -24.06
N LEU A 10 -35.22 -6.44 -24.70
CA LEU A 10 -33.86 -6.32 -24.14
C LEU A 10 -33.80 -5.38 -22.94
N ILE A 11 -34.60 -4.32 -22.94
CA ILE A 11 -34.63 -3.32 -21.86
C ILE A 11 -35.13 -3.93 -20.54
N PRO A 12 -36.25 -4.68 -20.51
CA PRO A 12 -36.67 -5.43 -19.32
C PRO A 12 -35.60 -6.39 -18.77
N ILE A 13 -34.80 -7.04 -19.64
CA ILE A 13 -33.73 -7.96 -19.21
C ILE A 13 -32.62 -7.19 -18.51
N VAL A 14 -32.16 -6.07 -19.09
CA VAL A 14 -31.14 -5.19 -18.48
C VAL A 14 -31.63 -4.65 -17.14
N ASN A 15 -32.91 -4.27 -17.04
CA ASN A 15 -33.49 -3.80 -15.78
C ASN A 15 -33.51 -4.89 -14.71
N LYS A 16 -33.90 -6.13 -15.06
CA LYS A 16 -33.82 -7.28 -14.13
C LYS A 16 -32.39 -7.55 -13.65
N LEU A 17 -31.40 -7.39 -14.53
CA LEU A 17 -29.99 -7.49 -14.16
C LEU A 17 -29.61 -6.38 -13.16
N GLN A 18 -29.96 -5.12 -13.44
CA GLN A 18 -29.73 -4.00 -12.50
C GLN A 18 -30.30 -4.29 -11.10
N ASP A 19 -31.51 -4.83 -11.04
CA ASP A 19 -32.16 -5.16 -9.79
C ASP A 19 -31.45 -6.27 -9.03
N ALA A 20 -31.07 -7.33 -9.73
CA ALA A 20 -30.39 -8.48 -9.14
C ALA A 20 -29.07 -8.03 -8.48
N PHE A 21 -28.27 -7.20 -9.16
CA PHE A 21 -27.02 -6.69 -8.59
C PHE A 21 -27.24 -5.74 -7.43
N THR A 22 -28.24 -4.85 -7.52
CA THR A 22 -28.57 -3.91 -6.45
C THR A 22 -29.04 -4.65 -5.19
N GLN A 23 -29.81 -5.73 -5.34
CA GLN A 23 -30.32 -6.53 -4.22
C GLN A 23 -29.24 -7.40 -3.56
N LEU A 24 -28.31 -7.94 -4.35
CA LEU A 24 -27.24 -8.79 -3.84
C LEU A 24 -26.19 -8.00 -3.03
N GLY A 25 -26.21 -6.66 -3.08
CA GLY A 25 -25.20 -5.82 -2.40
C GLY A 25 -23.77 -6.05 -2.90
N VAL A 26 -23.62 -6.78 -4.01
CA VAL A 26 -22.34 -7.08 -4.62
C VAL A 26 -21.91 -5.83 -5.38
N ASN A 27 -20.76 -5.25 -5.01
CA ASN A 27 -20.08 -4.19 -5.75
C ASN A 27 -19.52 -4.70 -7.10
N MET A 28 -20.30 -5.47 -7.85
CA MET A 28 -20.02 -5.72 -9.25
C MET A 28 -20.39 -4.45 -10.00
N GLN A 29 -19.38 -3.62 -10.27
CA GLN A 29 -19.47 -2.52 -11.22
C GLN A 29 -19.71 -3.10 -12.62
N LEU A 30 -20.96 -3.40 -12.91
CA LEU A 30 -21.38 -3.78 -14.25
C LEU A 30 -21.85 -2.52 -14.95
N ASP A 31 -21.15 -2.21 -16.03
CA ASP A 31 -21.44 -1.07 -16.87
C ASP A 31 -22.60 -1.41 -17.78
N LEU A 32 -23.80 -1.39 -17.19
CA LEU A 32 -25.03 -1.64 -17.90
C LEU A 32 -25.35 -0.44 -18.80
N PRO A 33 -25.83 -0.69 -20.03
CA PRO A 33 -26.30 0.35 -20.94
C PRO A 33 -27.34 1.26 -20.27
N GLN A 34 -27.04 2.55 -20.19
CA GLN A 34 -27.88 3.53 -19.51
C GLN A 34 -27.78 4.88 -20.22
N ILE A 35 -28.79 5.73 -20.04
CA ILE A 35 -28.78 7.10 -20.54
C ILE A 35 -28.63 8.05 -19.35
N ALA A 36 -27.48 8.69 -19.24
CA ALA A 36 -27.20 9.70 -18.23
C ALA A 36 -27.61 11.08 -18.73
N VAL A 37 -28.50 11.75 -18.01
CA VAL A 37 -28.98 13.09 -18.35
C VAL A 37 -28.10 14.14 -17.70
N VAL A 38 -27.39 14.93 -18.51
CA VAL A 38 -26.45 15.95 -18.05
C VAL A 38 -26.88 17.31 -18.58
N GLY A 39 -26.80 18.33 -17.72
CA GLY A 39 -27.22 19.69 -18.06
C GLY A 39 -27.02 20.64 -16.89
N GLY A 40 -26.81 21.91 -17.20
CA GLY A 40 -26.77 22.97 -16.18
C GLY A 40 -28.06 23.04 -15.36
N GLN A 41 -28.02 23.74 -14.24
CA GLN A 41 -29.23 24.09 -13.50
C GLN A 41 -30.22 24.83 -14.44
N SER A 42 -31.51 24.51 -14.34
CA SER A 42 -32.56 25.13 -15.16
C SER A 42 -32.45 24.94 -16.68
N ALA A 43 -31.59 24.03 -17.17
CA ALA A 43 -31.51 23.65 -18.59
C ALA A 43 -32.77 22.90 -19.10
N GLY A 44 -33.70 22.53 -18.22
CA GLY A 44 -34.94 21.83 -18.58
C GLY A 44 -34.84 20.30 -18.51
N LYS A 45 -33.88 19.73 -17.76
CA LYS A 45 -33.72 18.28 -17.59
C LYS A 45 -34.99 17.60 -17.09
N SER A 46 -35.51 18.05 -15.95
CA SER A 46 -36.73 17.50 -15.35
C SER A 46 -37.94 17.64 -16.28
N SER A 47 -38.06 18.76 -17.00
CA SER A 47 -39.13 18.96 -17.98
C SER A 47 -39.07 17.97 -19.14
N VAL A 48 -37.88 17.64 -19.63
CA VAL A 48 -37.71 16.61 -20.69
C VAL A 48 -38.13 15.23 -20.17
N LEU A 49 -37.75 14.88 -18.94
CA LEU A 49 -38.12 13.62 -18.31
C LEU A 49 -39.63 13.50 -18.05
N GLU A 50 -40.26 14.57 -17.56
CA GLU A 50 -41.70 14.62 -17.31
C GLU A 50 -42.52 14.58 -18.59
N ASN A 51 -42.04 15.24 -19.65
CA ASN A 51 -42.65 15.13 -20.98
C ASN A 51 -42.59 13.69 -21.50
N PHE A 52 -41.58 12.90 -21.11
CA PHE A 52 -41.54 11.49 -21.50
C PHE A 52 -42.58 10.64 -20.79
N VAL A 53 -42.83 10.92 -19.52
CA VAL A 53 -43.81 10.18 -18.71
C VAL A 53 -45.24 10.63 -18.99
N GLY A 54 -45.42 11.90 -19.35
CA GLY A 54 -46.75 12.48 -19.48
C GLY A 54 -47.38 12.87 -18.13
N LYS A 55 -46.58 13.03 -17.07
CA LYS A 55 -47.01 13.47 -15.74
C LYS A 55 -45.93 14.33 -15.07
N ASP A 56 -46.36 15.20 -14.16
CA ASP A 56 -45.47 15.97 -13.29
C ASP A 56 -45.18 15.15 -12.02
N PHE A 57 -43.94 14.70 -11.83
CA PHE A 57 -43.57 13.85 -10.68
C PHE A 57 -42.19 14.15 -10.13
N LEU A 58 -41.39 14.97 -10.82
CA LEU A 58 -40.11 15.39 -10.32
C LEU A 58 -40.30 16.59 -9.39
N PRO A 59 -39.46 16.75 -8.36
CA PRO A 59 -39.46 17.93 -7.51
C PRO A 59 -39.23 19.19 -8.37
N ARG A 60 -39.75 20.34 -7.92
CA ARG A 60 -39.55 21.65 -8.56
C ARG A 60 -39.25 22.70 -7.49
N GLY A 61 -38.24 23.52 -7.69
CA GLY A 61 -37.88 24.57 -6.73
C GLY A 61 -36.69 25.42 -7.18
N SER A 62 -36.37 26.44 -6.39
CA SER A 62 -35.16 27.25 -6.57
C SER A 62 -33.95 26.54 -5.93
N GLY A 63 -32.81 26.55 -6.61
CA GLY A 63 -31.60 25.82 -6.19
C GLY A 63 -31.44 24.44 -6.85
N ILE A 64 -30.60 23.58 -6.26
CA ILE A 64 -30.40 22.20 -6.75
C ILE A 64 -31.61 21.37 -6.36
N VAL A 65 -32.44 21.07 -7.35
CA VAL A 65 -33.68 20.31 -7.17
C VAL A 65 -33.39 18.81 -7.05
N THR A 66 -32.65 18.25 -8.00
CA THR A 66 -32.16 16.87 -7.97
C THR A 66 -30.88 16.80 -7.14
N ARG A 67 -30.96 16.35 -5.88
CA ARG A 67 -29.79 16.23 -4.95
C ARG A 67 -29.20 14.82 -4.87
N ARG A 68 -29.91 13.83 -5.40
CA ARG A 68 -29.48 12.42 -5.54
C ARG A 68 -29.75 11.97 -6.97
N PRO A 69 -28.90 11.11 -7.57
CA PRO A 69 -29.21 10.50 -8.85
C PRO A 69 -30.55 9.77 -8.81
N LEU A 70 -31.42 9.99 -9.80
CA LEU A 70 -32.68 9.26 -9.94
C LEU A 70 -32.59 8.31 -11.13
N ILE A 71 -32.58 7.01 -10.86
CA ILE A 71 -32.66 5.97 -11.87
C ILE A 71 -34.14 5.75 -12.17
N LEU A 72 -34.59 6.31 -13.29
CA LEU A 72 -35.96 6.27 -13.78
C LEU A 72 -36.11 5.17 -14.84
N GLN A 73 -36.86 4.13 -14.50
CA GLN A 73 -37.20 3.02 -15.40
C GLN A 73 -38.64 3.19 -15.90
N LEU A 74 -38.78 3.59 -17.15
CA LEU A 74 -40.07 3.66 -17.85
C LEU A 74 -40.38 2.28 -18.42
N ILE A 75 -41.57 1.77 -18.11
CA ILE A 75 -42.02 0.44 -18.53
C ILE A 75 -43.38 0.60 -19.20
N ASN A 76 -43.47 0.19 -20.47
CA ASN A 76 -44.74 0.16 -21.17
C ASN A 76 -45.64 -0.92 -20.54
N SER A 77 -46.80 -0.52 -20.04
CA SER A 77 -47.76 -1.40 -19.39
C SER A 77 -49.18 -0.88 -19.53
N ASN A 78 -50.16 -1.78 -19.50
CA ASN A 78 -51.59 -1.40 -19.54
C ASN A 78 -52.06 -0.68 -18.27
N SER A 79 -51.29 -0.72 -17.19
CA SER A 79 -51.61 -0.05 -15.92
C SER A 79 -50.70 1.16 -15.69
N GLU A 80 -51.29 2.30 -15.33
CA GLU A 80 -50.55 3.52 -14.97
C GLU A 80 -50.30 3.58 -13.45
N HIS A 81 -49.05 3.35 -13.02
CA HIS A 81 -48.63 3.46 -11.62
C HIS A 81 -47.10 3.55 -11.52
N ALA A 82 -46.59 3.94 -10.36
CA ALA A 82 -45.17 3.94 -10.04
C ALA A 82 -44.84 3.07 -8.83
N GLU A 83 -43.60 2.59 -8.76
CA GLU A 83 -43.08 1.79 -7.63
C GLU A 83 -41.62 2.17 -7.36
N PHE A 84 -41.28 2.36 -6.08
CA PHE A 84 -39.90 2.60 -5.66
C PHE A 84 -39.24 1.32 -5.17
N LEU A 85 -37.94 1.18 -5.41
CA LEU A 85 -37.18 0.03 -4.92
C LEU A 85 -37.12 -0.06 -3.38
N HIS A 86 -37.14 1.08 -2.69
CA HIS A 86 -37.14 1.14 -1.21
C HIS A 86 -38.53 0.94 -0.59
N CYS A 87 -39.60 1.02 -1.38
CA CYS A 87 -41.00 0.83 -0.96
C CYS A 87 -41.66 -0.32 -1.75
N LYS A 88 -40.98 -1.49 -1.82
CA LYS A 88 -41.46 -2.64 -2.62
C LYS A 88 -42.89 -3.04 -2.24
N GLY A 89 -43.72 -3.27 -3.26
CA GLY A 89 -45.12 -3.68 -3.09
C GLY A 89 -46.11 -2.53 -2.91
N LYS A 90 -45.65 -1.29 -2.65
CA LYS A 90 -46.52 -0.10 -2.64
C LYS A 90 -46.61 0.50 -4.05
N LYS A 91 -47.81 0.47 -4.62
CA LYS A 91 -48.11 1.09 -5.92
C LYS A 91 -48.60 2.52 -5.73
N PHE A 92 -47.88 3.48 -6.31
CA PHE A 92 -48.25 4.88 -6.31
C PHE A 92 -49.05 5.18 -7.58
N VAL A 93 -50.32 5.59 -7.42
CA VAL A 93 -51.19 5.98 -8.54
C VAL A 93 -51.23 7.50 -8.71
N ASP A 94 -51.08 8.23 -7.60
CA ASP A 94 -50.93 9.68 -7.60
C ASP A 94 -49.45 10.08 -7.77
N PHE A 95 -49.13 10.78 -8.85
CA PHE A 95 -47.77 11.23 -9.13
C PHE A 95 -47.34 12.43 -8.27
N ASP A 96 -48.27 13.12 -7.61
CA ASP A 96 -47.93 14.10 -6.56
C ASP A 96 -47.46 13.39 -5.27
N GLU A 97 -47.90 12.15 -5.00
CA GLU A 97 -47.29 11.32 -3.95
C GLU A 97 -45.90 10.85 -4.35
N VAL A 98 -45.69 10.49 -5.61
CA VAL A 98 -44.35 10.14 -6.13
C VAL A 98 -43.38 11.30 -5.93
N ARG A 99 -43.79 12.53 -6.25
CA ARG A 99 -42.97 13.73 -6.04
C ARG A 99 -42.59 13.90 -4.56
N ARG A 100 -43.59 13.84 -3.67
CA ARG A 100 -43.37 13.97 -2.21
C ARG A 100 -42.47 12.87 -1.67
N GLU A 101 -42.60 11.64 -2.17
CA GLU A 101 -41.75 10.52 -1.78
C GLU A 101 -40.29 10.72 -2.24
N ILE A 102 -40.06 11.24 -3.45
CA ILE A 102 -38.69 11.56 -3.91
C ILE A 102 -38.05 12.61 -3.00
N GLU A 103 -38.80 13.65 -2.62
CA GLU A 103 -38.32 14.71 -1.72
C GLU A 103 -38.01 14.14 -0.34
N ALA A 104 -38.95 13.38 0.25
CA ALA A 104 -38.80 12.78 1.57
C ALA A 104 -37.61 11.80 1.64
N GLU A 105 -37.48 10.91 0.65
CA GLU A 105 -36.37 9.94 0.59
C GLU A 105 -35.03 10.64 0.29
N THR A 106 -35.05 11.77 -0.43
CA THR A 106 -33.85 12.61 -0.60
C THR A 106 -33.42 13.21 0.74
N ASP A 107 -34.34 13.87 1.44
CA ASP A 107 -34.07 14.53 2.73
C ASP A 107 -33.68 13.54 3.83
N ARG A 108 -34.20 12.31 3.78
CA ARG A 108 -33.86 11.25 4.73
C ARG A 108 -32.35 10.94 4.76
N LEU A 109 -31.67 11.07 3.62
CA LEU A 109 -30.26 10.74 3.46
C LEU A 109 -29.34 11.97 3.39
N THR A 110 -29.79 13.07 2.79
CA THR A 110 -28.97 14.29 2.63
C THR A 110 -29.22 15.35 3.71
N GLY A 111 -30.25 15.15 4.54
CA GLY A 111 -30.72 16.15 5.49
C GLY A 111 -31.34 17.38 4.80
N SER A 112 -31.84 18.30 5.61
CA SER A 112 -32.45 19.55 5.13
C SER A 112 -31.44 20.61 4.64
N ASN A 113 -30.13 20.39 4.84
CA ASN A 113 -29.06 21.37 4.56
C ASN A 113 -28.62 21.42 3.08
N LYS A 114 -29.50 21.07 2.13
CA LYS A 114 -29.23 21.09 0.68
C LYS A 114 -27.97 20.30 0.23
N GLY A 115 -27.53 19.30 1.00
CA GLY A 115 -26.44 18.41 0.63
C GLY A 115 -26.80 17.48 -0.54
N ILE A 116 -25.78 16.92 -1.18
CA ILE A 116 -25.93 15.92 -2.26
C ILE A 116 -25.43 14.54 -1.80
N SER A 117 -25.93 13.48 -2.42
CA SER A 117 -25.44 12.12 -2.20
C SER A 117 -25.40 11.33 -3.50
N ASN A 118 -24.38 10.49 -3.65
CA ASN A 118 -24.19 9.63 -4.82
C ASN A 118 -25.05 8.34 -4.78
N VAL A 119 -25.77 8.09 -3.69
CA VAL A 119 -26.66 6.92 -3.56
C VAL A 119 -27.95 7.16 -4.37
N PRO A 120 -28.21 6.38 -5.43
CA PRO A 120 -29.35 6.63 -6.32
C PRO A 120 -30.70 6.30 -5.67
N ILE A 121 -31.76 6.93 -6.16
CA ILE A 121 -33.15 6.55 -5.93
C ILE A 121 -33.62 5.77 -7.17
N ASN A 122 -34.19 4.58 -6.99
CA ASN A 122 -34.70 3.76 -8.09
C ASN A 122 -36.22 3.86 -8.16
N LEU A 123 -36.73 4.38 -9.27
CA LEU A 123 -38.15 4.59 -9.53
C LEU A 123 -38.57 3.89 -10.82
N ARG A 124 -39.59 3.05 -10.73
CA ARG A 124 -40.26 2.46 -11.89
C ARG A 124 -41.56 3.16 -12.17
N VAL A 125 -41.80 3.51 -13.42
CA VAL A 125 -43.06 4.07 -13.88
C VAL A 125 -43.63 3.17 -14.96
N TYR A 126 -44.78 2.58 -14.67
CA TYR A 126 -45.58 1.78 -15.57
C TYR A 126 -46.61 2.69 -16.21
N SER A 127 -46.68 2.76 -17.54
CA SER A 127 -47.70 3.54 -18.26
C SER A 127 -47.86 3.03 -19.69
N PRO A 128 -49.07 3.10 -20.30
CA PRO A 128 -49.26 2.73 -21.70
C PRO A 128 -48.66 3.76 -22.67
N ASN A 129 -48.36 4.96 -22.17
CA ASN A 129 -47.93 6.11 -22.97
C ASN A 129 -46.40 6.25 -23.06
N VAL A 130 -45.64 5.33 -22.45
CA VAL A 130 -44.16 5.38 -22.41
C VAL A 130 -43.55 4.24 -23.21
N LEU A 131 -42.35 4.46 -23.74
CA LEU A 131 -41.51 3.38 -24.24
C LEU A 131 -40.69 2.79 -23.10
N ASN A 132 -40.31 1.52 -23.22
CA ASN A 132 -39.33 0.94 -22.30
C ASN A 132 -38.03 1.74 -22.41
N LEU A 133 -37.61 2.40 -21.32
CA LEU A 133 -36.44 3.28 -21.32
C LEU A 133 -35.90 3.43 -19.90
N THR A 134 -34.57 3.42 -19.75
CA THR A 134 -33.91 3.65 -18.47
C THR A 134 -33.06 4.92 -18.55
N LEU A 135 -33.41 5.89 -17.73
CA LEU A 135 -32.82 7.23 -17.69
C LEU A 135 -32.24 7.48 -16.30
N ILE A 136 -31.12 8.17 -16.22
CA ILE A 136 -30.53 8.61 -14.96
C ILE A 136 -30.57 10.13 -14.93
N ASP A 137 -31.46 10.68 -14.11
CA ASP A 137 -31.47 12.11 -13.83
C ASP A 137 -30.34 12.41 -12.84
N LEU A 138 -29.45 13.33 -13.23
CA LEU A 138 -28.32 13.73 -12.42
C LEU A 138 -28.47 15.19 -11.96
N PRO A 139 -27.88 15.55 -10.81
CA PRO A 139 -27.88 16.94 -10.34
C PRO A 139 -27.40 17.92 -11.41
N GLY A 140 -28.07 19.07 -11.49
CA GLY A 140 -27.66 20.13 -12.40
C GLY A 140 -26.40 20.84 -11.91
N MET A 141 -25.49 21.16 -12.84
CA MET A 141 -24.28 21.91 -12.50
C MET A 141 -24.62 23.33 -12.03
N THR A 142 -23.94 23.75 -10.95
CA THR A 142 -24.03 25.07 -10.35
C THR A 142 -22.61 25.64 -10.20
N LYS A 143 -22.38 26.88 -10.63
CA LYS A 143 -21.06 27.54 -10.58
C LYS A 143 -20.79 28.27 -9.26
N VAL A 144 -21.85 28.59 -8.52
CA VAL A 144 -21.76 29.34 -7.25
C VAL A 144 -22.61 28.61 -6.21
N PRO A 145 -22.08 28.30 -5.02
CA PRO A 145 -22.87 27.72 -3.93
C PRO A 145 -23.91 28.72 -3.44
N ILE A 146 -25.15 28.27 -3.22
CA ILE A 146 -26.26 29.11 -2.74
C ILE A 146 -26.81 28.54 -1.43
N GLY A 147 -26.96 29.39 -0.41
CA GLY A 147 -27.48 28.99 0.92
C GLY A 147 -26.49 28.13 1.69
N ASP A 148 -26.96 27.05 2.31
CA ASP A 148 -26.15 26.14 3.14
C ASP A 148 -25.31 25.13 2.34
N GLN A 149 -25.17 25.33 1.02
CA GLN A 149 -24.38 24.45 0.16
C GLN A 149 -22.89 24.59 0.48
N PRO A 150 -22.12 23.47 0.46
CA PRO A 150 -20.70 23.52 0.72
C PRO A 150 -19.96 24.25 -0.41
N LYS A 151 -18.83 24.88 -0.10
CA LYS A 151 -18.06 25.72 -1.06
C LYS A 151 -17.55 24.92 -2.27
N ASP A 152 -17.40 23.61 -2.13
CA ASP A 152 -16.94 22.67 -3.14
C ASP A 152 -18.10 21.93 -3.87
N ILE A 153 -19.35 22.40 -3.74
CA ILE A 153 -20.52 21.74 -4.34
C ILE A 153 -20.39 21.51 -5.85
N GLU A 154 -19.75 22.44 -6.58
CA GLU A 154 -19.48 22.28 -8.02
C GLU A 154 -18.59 21.06 -8.28
N HIS A 155 -17.51 20.90 -7.50
CA HIS A 155 -16.61 19.76 -7.61
C HIS A 155 -17.31 18.45 -7.23
N GLN A 156 -18.14 18.46 -6.17
CA GLN A 156 -18.88 17.27 -5.76
C GLN A 156 -19.89 16.82 -6.84
N ILE A 157 -20.65 17.76 -7.41
CA ILE A 157 -21.59 17.47 -8.52
C ILE A 157 -20.83 16.96 -9.73
N ARG A 158 -19.73 17.62 -10.11
CA ARG A 158 -18.89 17.19 -11.23
C ARG A 158 -18.35 15.78 -11.04
N SER A 159 -17.79 15.48 -9.87
CA SER A 159 -17.30 14.14 -9.54
C SER A 159 -18.42 13.11 -9.57
N MET A 160 -19.63 13.45 -9.10
CA MET A 160 -20.80 12.59 -9.21
C MET A 160 -21.18 12.34 -10.68
N LEU A 161 -21.25 13.38 -11.52
CA LEU A 161 -21.56 13.24 -12.94
C LEU A 161 -20.56 12.30 -13.63
N LEU A 162 -19.26 12.50 -13.39
CA LEU A 162 -18.19 11.69 -13.97
C LEU A 162 -18.31 10.20 -13.63
N GLN A 163 -18.76 9.84 -12.42
CA GLN A 163 -19.01 8.44 -12.05
C GLN A 163 -20.02 7.73 -12.97
N PHE A 164 -20.97 8.47 -13.55
CA PHE A 164 -21.97 7.92 -14.47
C PHE A 164 -21.53 8.04 -15.93
N ILE A 165 -20.97 9.18 -16.35
CA ILE A 165 -20.67 9.45 -17.77
C ILE A 165 -19.30 8.96 -18.24
N GLN A 166 -18.36 8.68 -17.35
CA GLN A 166 -17.05 8.12 -17.71
C GLN A 166 -17.15 6.67 -18.19
N LYS A 167 -18.24 5.98 -17.85
CA LYS A 167 -18.50 4.62 -18.32
C LYS A 167 -18.74 4.60 -19.83
N ASP A 168 -17.95 3.80 -20.55
CA ASP A 168 -18.05 3.67 -22.02
C ASP A 168 -19.43 3.19 -22.47
N ASN A 169 -20.10 2.38 -21.65
CA ASN A 169 -21.45 1.89 -21.91
C ASN A 169 -22.56 2.88 -21.52
N SER A 170 -22.24 4.11 -21.09
CA SER A 170 -23.25 5.14 -20.81
C SER A 170 -23.46 6.05 -22.03
N LEU A 171 -24.69 6.14 -22.50
CA LEU A 171 -25.12 7.21 -23.41
C LEU A 171 -25.26 8.51 -22.63
N ILE A 172 -24.81 9.63 -23.21
CA ILE A 172 -24.88 10.95 -22.59
C ILE A 172 -25.96 11.76 -23.28
N LEU A 173 -26.99 12.16 -22.54
CA LEU A 173 -28.01 13.09 -23.01
C LEU A 173 -27.64 14.50 -22.55
N ALA A 174 -26.99 15.27 -23.43
CA ALA A 174 -26.49 16.60 -23.15
C ALA A 174 -27.56 17.66 -23.41
N ILE A 175 -28.23 18.11 -22.34
CA ILE A 175 -29.32 19.07 -22.39
C ILE A 175 -28.77 20.50 -22.27
N THR A 176 -28.98 21.31 -23.31
CA THR A 176 -28.54 22.71 -23.40
C THR A 176 -29.72 23.61 -23.75
N PRO A 177 -29.94 24.74 -23.07
CA PRO A 177 -30.99 25.67 -23.46
C PRO A 177 -30.55 26.54 -24.67
N ALA A 178 -31.48 26.84 -25.56
CA ALA A 178 -31.23 27.57 -26.81
C ALA A 178 -30.94 29.05 -26.61
N ASN A 179 -31.41 29.63 -25.50
CA ASN A 179 -31.21 31.04 -25.16
C ASN A 179 -29.82 31.32 -24.54
N THR A 180 -28.93 30.34 -24.55
CA THR A 180 -27.52 30.50 -24.15
C THR A 180 -26.63 30.04 -25.27
N ASP A 181 -25.49 30.71 -25.46
CA ASP A 181 -24.49 30.29 -26.44
C ASP A 181 -24.03 28.85 -26.17
N LEU A 182 -24.02 28.03 -27.24
CA LEU A 182 -23.64 26.62 -27.21
C LEU A 182 -22.21 26.42 -26.67
N ALA A 183 -21.31 27.37 -26.96
CA ALA A 183 -19.92 27.34 -26.50
C ALA A 183 -19.79 27.35 -24.97
N ASN A 184 -20.80 27.90 -24.27
CA ASN A 184 -20.86 27.98 -22.82
C ASN A 184 -21.63 26.81 -22.17
N SER A 185 -22.02 25.80 -22.96
CA SER A 185 -22.73 24.64 -22.44
C SER A 185 -21.83 23.76 -21.58
N ASP A 186 -22.06 23.80 -20.27
CA ASP A 186 -21.37 22.93 -19.32
C ASP A 186 -21.63 21.44 -19.63
N ALA A 187 -22.80 21.11 -20.20
CA ALA A 187 -23.18 19.74 -20.57
C ALA A 187 -22.31 19.18 -21.70
N LEU A 188 -22.11 19.98 -22.75
CA LEU A 188 -21.29 19.60 -23.90
C LEU A 188 -19.80 19.64 -23.56
N LYS A 189 -19.37 20.55 -22.67
CA LYS A 189 -18.00 20.57 -22.15
C LYS A 189 -17.67 19.25 -21.44
N LEU A 190 -18.52 18.82 -20.49
CA LEU A 190 -18.34 17.53 -19.81
C LEU A 190 -18.42 16.35 -20.76
N ALA A 191 -19.38 16.36 -21.69
CA ALA A 191 -19.50 15.28 -22.68
C ALA A 191 -18.23 15.14 -23.52
N LYS A 192 -17.63 16.25 -23.98
CA LYS A 192 -16.37 16.22 -24.75
C LYS A 192 -15.17 15.73 -23.97
N GLU A 193 -15.12 15.94 -22.65
CA GLU A 193 -14.02 15.44 -21.82
C GLU A 193 -14.00 13.90 -21.76
N VAL A 194 -15.18 13.26 -21.77
CA VAL A 194 -15.31 11.79 -21.65
C VAL A 194 -15.69 11.08 -22.96
N ASP A 195 -16.13 11.83 -23.97
CA ASP A 195 -16.49 11.37 -25.32
C ASP A 195 -16.03 12.41 -26.36
N PRO A 196 -14.71 12.56 -26.59
CA PRO A 196 -14.17 13.60 -27.49
C PRO A 196 -14.66 13.47 -28.95
N GLN A 197 -14.97 12.25 -29.38
CA GLN A 197 -15.46 11.95 -30.73
C GLN A 197 -16.99 12.08 -30.85
N GLY A 198 -17.70 12.32 -29.73
CA GLY A 198 -19.15 12.48 -29.71
C GLY A 198 -19.91 11.22 -30.16
N ILE A 199 -19.35 10.02 -29.93
CA ILE A 199 -19.90 8.75 -30.41
C ILE A 199 -21.13 8.33 -29.61
N ARG A 200 -21.17 8.64 -28.31
CA ARG A 200 -22.21 8.22 -27.36
C ARG A 200 -22.98 9.40 -26.75
N THR A 201 -22.75 10.60 -27.27
CA THR A 201 -23.42 11.84 -26.86
C THR A 201 -24.56 12.21 -27.80
N ILE A 202 -25.73 12.51 -27.24
CA ILE A 202 -26.93 13.01 -27.92
C ILE A 202 -27.20 14.43 -27.42
N GLY A 203 -27.23 15.40 -28.34
CA GLY A 203 -27.52 16.79 -27.98
C GLY A 203 -29.03 17.03 -27.92
N VAL A 204 -29.51 17.69 -26.87
CA VAL A 204 -30.90 18.14 -26.76
C VAL A 204 -30.92 19.63 -26.51
N ILE A 205 -31.61 20.36 -27.39
CA ILE A 205 -31.73 21.81 -27.33
C ILE A 205 -33.14 22.16 -26.81
N THR A 206 -33.21 22.73 -25.61
CA THR A 206 -34.48 23.13 -24.97
C THR A 206 -34.72 24.64 -25.12
N LYS A 207 -35.91 25.14 -24.75
CA LYS A 207 -36.22 26.59 -24.70
C LYS A 207 -36.04 27.33 -26.04
N LEU A 208 -36.28 26.66 -27.16
CA LEU A 208 -36.22 27.26 -28.50
C LEU A 208 -37.25 28.38 -28.71
N ASP A 209 -38.32 28.37 -27.91
CA ASP A 209 -39.38 29.37 -27.86
C ASP A 209 -39.01 30.65 -27.09
N LEU A 210 -37.90 30.63 -26.34
CA LEU A 210 -37.41 31.74 -25.51
C LEU A 210 -36.14 32.37 -26.08
N MET A 211 -35.86 32.17 -27.37
CA MET A 211 -34.76 32.83 -28.06
C MET A 211 -35.14 34.27 -28.41
N ASP A 212 -34.13 35.15 -28.48
CA ASP A 212 -34.33 36.55 -28.84
C ASP A 212 -34.87 36.67 -30.27
N GLU A 213 -35.83 37.56 -30.49
CA GLU A 213 -36.43 37.78 -31.82
C GLU A 213 -35.33 38.13 -32.85
N GLY A 214 -35.32 37.40 -33.96
CA GLY A 214 -34.31 37.53 -35.01
C GLY A 214 -33.12 36.57 -34.88
N THR A 215 -33.06 35.77 -33.81
CA THR A 215 -32.06 34.69 -33.65
C THR A 215 -32.71 33.31 -33.78
N ASP A 216 -31.94 32.31 -34.20
CA ASP A 216 -32.37 30.91 -34.24
C ASP A 216 -31.21 29.95 -33.95
N ALA A 217 -31.55 28.71 -33.62
CA ALA A 217 -30.61 27.62 -33.33
C ALA A 217 -30.46 26.66 -34.53
N ARG A 218 -30.73 27.14 -35.75
CA ARG A 218 -30.77 26.27 -36.94
C ARG A 218 -29.43 25.59 -37.19
N GLU A 219 -28.32 26.32 -37.10
CA GLU A 219 -26.98 25.75 -37.32
C GLU A 219 -26.61 24.66 -36.30
N ILE A 220 -27.14 24.77 -35.08
CA ILE A 220 -26.98 23.79 -34.01
C ILE A 220 -27.78 22.54 -34.36
N LEU A 221 -29.07 22.69 -34.69
CA LEU A 221 -29.96 21.57 -35.03
C LEU A 221 -29.57 20.88 -36.34
N GLU A 222 -29.00 21.61 -37.30
CA GLU A 222 -28.41 21.06 -38.53
C GLU A 222 -27.04 20.39 -38.30
N ASN A 223 -26.56 20.34 -37.05
CA ASN A 223 -25.32 19.70 -36.64
C ASN A 223 -24.06 20.31 -37.29
N LYS A 224 -24.09 21.62 -37.61
CA LYS A 224 -23.00 22.33 -38.30
C LYS A 224 -22.02 23.01 -37.34
N LEU A 225 -22.53 23.61 -36.26
CA LEU A 225 -21.71 24.39 -35.33
C LEU A 225 -20.76 23.51 -34.50
N LEU A 226 -21.32 22.50 -33.83
CA LEU A 226 -20.56 21.53 -33.05
C LEU A 226 -21.03 20.11 -33.37
N PRO A 227 -20.42 19.40 -34.33
CA PRO A 227 -20.96 18.14 -34.81
C PRO A 227 -20.89 17.03 -33.75
N LEU A 228 -22.04 16.41 -33.47
CA LEU A 228 -22.16 15.16 -32.71
C LEU A 228 -22.54 14.01 -33.65
N ARG A 229 -22.01 12.80 -33.41
CA ARG A 229 -22.31 11.62 -34.26
C ARG A 229 -23.80 11.24 -34.21
N ARG A 230 -24.47 11.53 -33.10
CA ARG A 230 -25.92 11.27 -32.90
C ARG A 230 -26.80 12.51 -33.11
N GLY A 231 -26.21 13.65 -33.49
CA GLY A 231 -26.89 14.89 -33.80
C GLY A 231 -27.54 15.60 -32.60
N TYR A 232 -28.35 16.62 -32.93
CA TYR A 232 -29.12 17.41 -31.98
C TYR A 232 -30.62 17.26 -32.21
N ILE A 233 -31.39 17.32 -31.14
CA ILE A 233 -32.86 17.29 -31.18
C ILE A 233 -33.39 18.48 -30.41
N GLY A 234 -34.20 19.30 -31.09
CA GLY A 234 -34.88 20.43 -30.48
C GLY A 234 -36.14 19.99 -29.74
N VAL A 235 -36.38 20.51 -28.55
CA VAL A 235 -37.61 20.28 -27.77
C VAL A 235 -38.15 21.58 -27.19
N VAL A 236 -39.48 21.70 -27.15
CA VAL A 236 -40.17 22.84 -26.53
C VAL A 236 -40.99 22.32 -25.36
N ASN A 237 -40.64 22.81 -24.17
CA ASN A 237 -41.24 22.36 -22.92
C ASN A 237 -42.36 23.32 -22.47
N ARG A 238 -43.18 22.88 -21.50
CA ARG A 238 -44.12 23.79 -20.82
C ARG A 238 -43.35 24.91 -20.11
N SER A 239 -43.81 26.14 -20.29
CA SER A 239 -43.29 27.30 -19.53
C SER A 239 -43.70 27.22 -18.06
N GLN A 240 -43.08 28.03 -17.20
CA GLN A 240 -43.46 28.10 -15.79
C GLN A 240 -44.94 28.49 -15.60
N LYS A 241 -45.44 29.40 -16.43
CA LYS A 241 -46.85 29.79 -16.47
C LYS A 241 -47.76 28.64 -16.91
N ASP A 242 -47.32 27.83 -17.88
CA ASP A 242 -48.06 26.64 -18.31
C ASP A 242 -48.14 25.59 -17.20
N ILE A 243 -47.09 25.46 -16.38
CA ILE A 243 -47.05 24.52 -15.26
C ILE A 243 -47.97 24.98 -14.14
N GLU A 244 -47.92 26.26 -13.76
CA GLU A 244 -48.83 26.86 -12.77
C GLU A 244 -50.28 26.79 -13.22
N GLY A 245 -50.53 27.00 -14.53
CA GLY A 245 -51.83 26.83 -15.16
C GLY A 245 -52.25 25.37 -15.40
N ARG A 246 -51.46 24.37 -14.92
CA ARG A 246 -51.69 22.93 -15.11
C ARG A 246 -52.03 22.54 -16.54
N LYS A 247 -51.33 23.14 -17.52
CA LYS A 247 -51.50 22.81 -18.93
C LYS A 247 -51.23 21.33 -19.15
N ASP A 248 -52.23 20.66 -19.73
CA ASP A 248 -52.16 19.24 -20.05
C ASP A 248 -51.01 18.94 -21.02
N ILE A 249 -50.38 17.78 -20.84
CA ILE A 249 -49.19 17.41 -21.61
C ILE A 249 -49.53 17.09 -23.06
N LYS A 250 -50.73 16.57 -23.36
CA LYS A 250 -51.16 16.40 -24.76
C LYS A 250 -51.24 17.74 -25.49
N ASN A 251 -51.76 18.76 -24.80
CA ASN A 251 -51.80 20.12 -25.32
C ASN A 251 -50.39 20.73 -25.46
N ALA A 252 -49.46 20.39 -24.56
CA ALA A 252 -48.06 20.80 -24.68
C ALA A 252 -47.36 20.17 -25.89
N LEU A 253 -47.54 18.87 -26.13
CA LEU A 253 -47.01 18.18 -27.31
C LEU A 253 -47.61 18.71 -28.62
N ALA A 254 -48.91 19.01 -28.63
CA ALA A 254 -49.56 19.66 -29.77
C ALA A 254 -49.01 21.07 -30.03
N ALA A 255 -48.76 21.85 -28.97
CA ALA A 255 -48.14 23.17 -29.07
C ALA A 255 -46.69 23.09 -29.57
N GLU A 256 -45.90 22.12 -29.08
CA GLU A 256 -44.54 21.84 -29.56
C GLU A 256 -44.55 21.52 -31.06
N ARG A 257 -45.43 20.63 -31.50
CA ARG A 257 -45.56 20.30 -32.93
C ARG A 257 -45.98 21.51 -33.76
N LYS A 258 -46.91 22.31 -33.26
CA LYS A 258 -47.33 23.55 -33.93
C LYS A 258 -46.16 24.52 -34.07
N PHE A 259 -45.38 24.73 -33.01
CA PHE A 259 -44.19 25.59 -33.02
C PHE A 259 -43.21 25.21 -34.14
N PHE A 260 -42.81 23.94 -34.20
CA PHE A 260 -41.86 23.50 -35.22
C PHE A 260 -42.41 23.61 -36.66
N LEU A 261 -43.71 23.42 -36.87
CA LEU A 261 -44.34 23.56 -38.19
C LEU A 261 -44.53 25.02 -38.62
N SER A 262 -44.78 25.91 -37.67
CA SER A 262 -45.00 27.34 -37.94
C SER A 262 -43.70 28.15 -38.00
N HIS A 263 -42.62 27.70 -37.35
CA HIS A 263 -41.37 28.46 -37.29
C HIS A 263 -40.59 28.38 -38.62
N PRO A 264 -40.29 29.51 -39.29
CA PRO A 264 -39.69 29.51 -40.63
C PRO A 264 -38.32 28.81 -40.68
N ALA A 265 -37.49 28.98 -39.64
CA ALA A 265 -36.16 28.37 -39.56
C ALA A 265 -36.16 26.86 -39.25
N TYR A 266 -37.25 26.31 -38.70
CA TYR A 266 -37.29 24.90 -38.23
C TYR A 266 -38.28 24.01 -38.96
N ARG A 267 -39.12 24.58 -39.84
CA ARG A 267 -40.18 23.87 -40.56
C ARG A 267 -39.69 22.64 -41.31
N HIS A 268 -38.53 22.70 -41.97
CA HIS A 268 -37.95 21.57 -42.70
C HIS A 268 -37.40 20.46 -41.79
N MET A 269 -37.25 20.73 -40.49
CA MET A 269 -36.76 19.79 -39.47
C MET A 269 -37.83 19.35 -38.49
N ALA A 270 -39.09 19.78 -38.66
CA ALA A 270 -40.17 19.51 -37.71
C ALA A 270 -40.39 18.00 -37.44
N ASP A 271 -40.12 17.13 -38.41
CA ASP A 271 -40.23 15.67 -38.27
C ASP A 271 -39.05 15.03 -37.52
N ARG A 272 -37.93 15.75 -37.40
CA ARG A 272 -36.72 15.34 -36.66
C ARG A 272 -36.54 16.12 -35.35
N SER A 273 -37.61 16.77 -34.90
CA SER A 273 -37.64 17.58 -33.68
C SER A 273 -38.86 17.22 -32.84
N GLY A 274 -38.83 17.62 -31.58
CA GLY A 274 -39.88 17.43 -30.60
C GLY A 274 -39.68 16.21 -29.70
N THR A 275 -40.38 16.23 -28.57
CA THR A 275 -40.34 15.19 -27.54
C THR A 275 -40.65 13.79 -28.10
N PRO A 276 -41.68 13.58 -28.95
CA PRO A 276 -41.99 12.25 -29.47
C PRO A 276 -40.88 11.68 -30.36
N TYR A 277 -40.18 12.53 -31.11
CA TYR A 277 -39.03 12.11 -31.92
C TYR A 277 -37.84 11.75 -31.01
N LEU A 278 -37.57 12.58 -30.00
CA LEU A 278 -36.52 12.31 -29.01
C LEU A 278 -36.72 10.95 -28.32
N GLN A 279 -37.93 10.63 -27.86
CA GLN A 279 -38.23 9.34 -27.24
C GLN A 279 -37.91 8.15 -28.15
N ARG A 280 -38.30 8.22 -29.43
CA ARG A 280 -38.03 7.15 -30.40
C ARG A 280 -36.54 7.00 -30.65
N VAL A 281 -35.82 8.12 -30.80
CA VAL A 281 -34.36 8.10 -30.98
C VAL A 281 -33.69 7.50 -29.74
N LEU A 282 -34.04 7.92 -28.52
CA LEU A 282 -33.44 7.38 -27.30
C LEU A 282 -33.71 5.88 -27.14
N ASN A 283 -34.94 5.43 -27.40
CA ASN A 283 -35.27 4.01 -27.36
C ASN A 283 -34.48 3.21 -28.41
N GLN A 284 -34.41 3.68 -29.66
CA GLN A 284 -33.62 3.03 -30.71
C GLN A 284 -32.14 2.98 -30.36
N GLN A 285 -31.57 4.09 -29.87
CA GLN A 285 -30.16 4.17 -29.53
C GLN A 285 -29.81 3.31 -28.32
N LEU A 286 -30.65 3.30 -27.28
CA LEU A 286 -30.47 2.42 -26.12
C LEU A 286 -30.53 0.96 -26.54
N THR A 287 -31.49 0.61 -27.39
CA THR A 287 -31.68 -0.76 -27.87
C THR A 287 -30.49 -1.25 -28.69
N ASN A 288 -30.00 -0.44 -29.62
CA ASN A 288 -28.78 -0.74 -30.39
C ASN A 288 -27.56 -0.86 -29.47
N HIS A 289 -27.43 0.07 -28.52
CA HIS A 289 -26.33 0.07 -27.58
C HIS A 289 -26.34 -1.15 -26.65
N ILE A 290 -27.52 -1.59 -26.19
CA ILE A 290 -27.67 -2.85 -25.45
C ILE A 290 -27.23 -4.02 -26.33
N ARG A 291 -27.69 -4.08 -27.58
CA ARG A 291 -27.31 -5.15 -28.50
C ARG A 291 -25.80 -5.26 -28.70
N ASP A 292 -25.11 -4.14 -28.84
CA ASP A 292 -23.67 -4.10 -29.10
C ASP A 292 -22.83 -4.45 -27.85
N THR A 293 -23.32 -4.10 -26.66
CA THR A 293 -22.59 -4.27 -25.39
C THR A 293 -22.89 -5.58 -24.65
N LEU A 294 -24.07 -6.17 -24.86
CA LEU A 294 -24.52 -7.37 -24.15
C LEU A 294 -23.61 -8.60 -24.34
N PRO A 295 -23.04 -8.88 -25.53
CA PRO A 295 -22.07 -9.97 -25.70
C PRO A 295 -20.84 -9.81 -24.81
N GLY A 296 -20.26 -8.60 -24.76
CA GLY A 296 -19.11 -8.30 -23.90
C GLY A 296 -19.42 -8.45 -22.41
N LEU A 297 -20.62 -8.02 -21.99
CA LEU A 297 -21.10 -8.22 -20.62
C LEU A 297 -21.22 -9.70 -20.27
N ARG A 298 -21.82 -10.51 -21.16
CA ARG A 298 -21.97 -11.96 -20.96
C ARG A 298 -20.61 -12.64 -20.79
N ASP A 299 -19.64 -12.32 -21.66
CA ASP A 299 -18.32 -12.92 -21.61
C ASP A 299 -17.56 -12.53 -20.33
N LYS A 300 -17.73 -11.29 -19.85
CA LYS A 300 -17.18 -10.84 -18.55
C LYS A 300 -17.79 -11.63 -17.38
N LEU A 301 -19.11 -11.79 -17.37
CA LEU A 301 -19.82 -12.55 -16.33
C LEU A 301 -19.43 -14.03 -16.35
N GLN A 302 -19.30 -14.65 -17.53
CA GLN A 302 -18.84 -16.03 -17.66
C GLN A 302 -17.42 -16.24 -17.13
N LYS A 303 -16.49 -15.32 -17.44
CA LYS A 303 -15.12 -15.38 -16.89
C LYS A 303 -15.11 -15.28 -15.36
N GLN A 304 -15.92 -14.39 -14.80
CA GLN A 304 -16.04 -14.24 -13.35
C GLN A 304 -16.68 -15.47 -12.70
N GLN A 305 -17.73 -16.03 -13.32
CA GLN A 305 -18.34 -17.28 -12.87
C GLN A 305 -17.33 -18.41 -12.85
N LEU A 306 -16.56 -18.60 -13.93
CA LEU A 306 -15.57 -19.68 -14.02
C LEU A 306 -14.47 -19.56 -12.95
N ALA A 307 -14.02 -18.34 -12.66
CA ALA A 307 -13.05 -18.10 -11.60
C ALA A 307 -13.62 -18.47 -10.22
N LEU A 308 -14.88 -18.10 -9.95
CA LEU A 308 -15.55 -18.41 -8.69
C LEU A 308 -15.93 -19.89 -8.57
N GLU A 309 -16.23 -20.58 -9.67
CA GLU A 309 -16.58 -22.00 -9.66
C GLU A 309 -15.45 -22.87 -9.08
N LYS A 310 -14.19 -22.51 -9.32
CA LYS A 310 -13.04 -23.22 -8.74
C LYS A 310 -13.02 -23.14 -7.21
N ASP A 311 -13.37 -21.98 -6.66
CA ASP A 311 -13.45 -21.78 -5.22
C ASP A 311 -14.69 -22.48 -4.67
N VAL A 312 -15.85 -22.28 -5.30
CA VAL A 312 -17.13 -22.89 -4.91
C VAL A 312 -17.05 -24.42 -4.89
N GLU A 313 -16.36 -25.06 -5.85
CA GLU A 313 -16.17 -26.52 -5.86
C GLU A 313 -15.50 -27.03 -4.57
N GLN A 314 -14.58 -26.26 -4.00
CA GLN A 314 -13.94 -26.60 -2.72
C GLN A 314 -14.91 -26.50 -1.53
N TYR A 315 -15.96 -25.68 -1.65
CA TYR A 315 -16.97 -25.47 -0.61
C TYR A 315 -18.28 -26.24 -0.84
N LYS A 316 -18.55 -26.80 -2.03
CA LYS A 316 -19.83 -27.46 -2.38
C LYS A 316 -20.22 -28.59 -1.41
N HIS A 317 -19.22 -29.33 -0.94
CA HIS A 317 -19.40 -30.45 -0.01
C HIS A 317 -18.99 -30.08 1.42
N PHE A 318 -18.80 -28.79 1.71
CA PHE A 318 -18.40 -28.34 3.04
C PHE A 318 -19.55 -28.51 4.02
N GLN A 319 -19.38 -29.45 4.95
CA GLN A 319 -20.21 -29.56 6.14
C GLN A 319 -19.41 -29.04 7.34
N PRO A 320 -19.87 -27.97 8.03
CA PRO A 320 -19.13 -27.35 9.13
C PRO A 320 -18.75 -28.30 10.27
N ASN A 321 -19.45 -29.43 10.38
CA ASN A 321 -19.26 -30.42 11.45
C ASN A 321 -18.62 -31.73 10.99
N ASP A 322 -18.20 -31.86 9.73
CA ASP A 322 -17.51 -33.07 9.27
C ASP A 322 -16.09 -33.17 9.88
N PRO A 323 -15.82 -34.18 10.73
CA PRO A 323 -14.49 -34.38 11.32
C PRO A 323 -13.39 -34.62 10.29
N ALA A 324 -13.70 -35.24 9.13
CA ALA A 324 -12.69 -35.57 8.12
C ALA A 324 -12.10 -34.30 7.48
N ILE A 325 -12.93 -33.30 7.21
CA ILE A 325 -12.50 -32.01 6.67
C ILE A 325 -11.64 -31.26 7.70
N LYS A 326 -12.06 -31.26 8.98
CA LYS A 326 -11.31 -30.60 10.07
C LYS A 326 -9.93 -31.22 10.25
N THR A 327 -9.84 -32.55 10.30
CA THR A 327 -8.57 -33.26 10.43
C THR A 327 -7.68 -33.04 9.21
N LYS A 328 -8.23 -33.08 8.00
CA LYS A 328 -7.48 -32.80 6.77
C LYS A 328 -6.94 -31.36 6.75
N ALA A 329 -7.76 -30.37 7.10
CA ALA A 329 -7.35 -28.98 7.14
C ALA A 329 -6.26 -28.73 8.20
N MET A 330 -6.40 -29.31 9.38
CA MET A 330 -5.39 -29.24 10.44
C MET A 330 -4.06 -29.85 9.97
N LEU A 331 -4.10 -31.05 9.38
CA LEU A 331 -2.93 -31.76 8.90
C LEU A 331 -2.21 -30.99 7.78
N GLN A 332 -2.96 -30.43 6.82
CA GLN A 332 -2.39 -29.57 5.77
C GLN A 332 -1.71 -28.33 6.34
N MET A 333 -2.32 -27.68 7.34
CA MET A 333 -1.74 -26.51 7.99
C MET A 333 -0.45 -26.86 8.75
N ILE A 334 -0.42 -27.97 9.47
CA ILE A 334 0.77 -28.44 10.19
C ILE A 334 1.88 -28.84 9.22
N GLN A 335 1.57 -29.55 8.14
CA GLN A 335 2.55 -29.92 7.11
C GLN A 335 3.13 -28.68 6.42
N GLN A 336 2.30 -27.68 6.13
CA GLN A 336 2.74 -26.42 5.57
C GLN A 336 3.67 -25.69 6.55
N LEU A 337 3.31 -25.63 7.83
CA LEU A 337 4.14 -25.03 8.88
C LEU A 337 5.50 -25.73 8.99
N GLN A 338 5.52 -27.07 8.98
CA GLN A 338 6.75 -27.86 9.01
C GLN A 338 7.64 -27.50 7.81
N SER A 339 7.09 -27.54 6.59
CA SER A 339 7.87 -27.22 5.39
C SER A 339 8.37 -25.78 5.42
N ASP A 340 7.54 -24.82 5.83
CA ASP A 340 7.95 -23.42 5.92
C ASP A 340 9.05 -23.18 6.95
N PHE A 341 8.97 -23.84 8.11
CA PHE A 341 9.99 -23.77 9.15
C PHE A 341 11.33 -24.34 8.66
N GLU A 342 11.30 -25.55 8.08
CA GLU A 342 12.48 -26.23 7.52
C GLU A 342 13.17 -25.35 6.48
N ARG A 343 12.42 -24.83 5.50
CA ARG A 343 12.96 -23.95 4.47
C ARG A 343 13.58 -22.66 5.02
N THR A 344 12.99 -22.09 6.06
CA THR A 344 13.47 -20.84 6.67
C THR A 344 14.77 -21.04 7.45
N ILE A 345 14.95 -22.23 8.05
CA ILE A 345 16.16 -22.57 8.79
C ILE A 345 17.27 -23.08 7.87
N GLU A 346 16.95 -23.88 6.86
CA GLU A 346 17.94 -24.44 5.94
C GLU A 346 18.32 -23.49 4.80
N GLY A 347 17.53 -22.43 4.56
CA GLY A 347 17.77 -21.46 3.49
C GLY A 347 17.35 -21.96 2.10
N SER A 348 16.63 -23.07 2.02
CA SER A 348 16.19 -23.72 0.80
C SER A 348 14.72 -23.37 0.48
N GLY A 349 14.45 -22.43 -0.43
CA GLY A 349 13.25 -22.50 -1.27
C GLY A 349 12.00 -21.68 -0.92
N SER A 350 12.10 -20.38 -0.66
CA SER A 350 10.98 -19.46 -0.94
C SER A 350 11.06 -18.94 -2.38
N ALA A 351 9.92 -18.78 -3.06
CA ALA A 351 9.84 -18.06 -4.34
C ALA A 351 10.10 -16.55 -4.18
N GLN A 352 10.24 -16.07 -2.94
CA GLN A 352 10.51 -14.69 -2.56
C GLN A 352 11.61 -14.70 -1.48
N ILE A 353 12.86 -14.63 -1.91
CA ILE A 353 14.01 -14.46 -1.03
C ILE A 353 14.00 -13.00 -0.56
N ASN A 354 14.06 -12.76 0.75
CA ASN A 354 14.20 -11.40 1.27
C ASN A 354 15.61 -10.90 0.94
N THR A 355 15.71 -9.87 0.08
CA THR A 355 16.98 -9.30 -0.36
C THR A 355 17.45 -8.13 0.49
N MET A 356 16.66 -7.69 1.47
CA MET A 356 16.95 -6.50 2.28
C MET A 356 17.61 -6.86 3.61
N GLU A 357 17.24 -7.99 4.20
CA GLU A 357 17.67 -8.36 5.56
C GLU A 357 18.01 -9.85 5.69
N LEU A 358 19.02 -10.17 6.51
CA LEU A 358 19.32 -11.53 6.93
C LEU A 358 18.21 -12.07 7.83
N SER A 359 17.75 -13.29 7.59
CA SER A 359 16.65 -13.91 8.34
C SER A 359 16.89 -15.39 8.61
N GLY A 360 16.26 -15.90 9.68
CA GLY A 360 16.20 -17.33 9.98
C GLY A 360 17.58 -17.97 10.08
N GLY A 361 17.80 -19.02 9.29
CA GLY A 361 19.05 -19.79 9.31
C GLY A 361 20.31 -18.95 9.06
N ALA A 362 20.26 -17.99 8.13
CA ALA A 362 21.41 -17.15 7.80
C ALA A 362 21.81 -16.24 8.98
N LYS A 363 20.83 -15.76 9.74
CA LYS A 363 21.06 -14.94 10.93
C LYS A 363 21.61 -15.76 12.09
N ILE A 364 21.12 -16.99 12.28
CA ILE A 364 21.68 -17.95 13.24
C ILE A 364 23.14 -18.28 12.90
N ASN A 365 23.45 -18.51 11.62
CA ASN A 365 24.82 -18.74 11.16
C ASN A 365 25.76 -17.57 11.54
N ARG A 366 25.32 -16.33 11.29
CA ARG A 366 26.05 -15.12 11.68
C ARG A 366 26.28 -15.01 13.20
N LEU A 367 25.29 -15.41 14.00
CA LEU A 367 25.45 -15.42 15.47
C LEU A 367 26.59 -16.36 15.90
N PHE A 368 26.67 -17.55 15.33
CA PHE A 368 27.70 -18.53 15.67
C PHE A 368 29.09 -18.15 15.15
N HIS A 369 29.20 -17.64 13.94
CA HIS A 369 30.50 -17.46 13.28
C HIS A 369 31.05 -16.03 13.31
N GLU A 370 30.22 -15.03 13.60
CA GLU A 370 30.68 -13.63 13.71
C GLU A 370 30.48 -13.09 15.12
N ARG A 371 29.25 -13.17 15.65
CA ARG A 371 28.92 -12.49 16.91
C ARG A 371 29.53 -13.18 18.13
N PHE A 372 29.45 -14.51 18.21
CA PHE A 372 30.00 -15.24 19.35
C PHE A 372 31.54 -15.10 19.46
N PRO A 373 32.33 -15.29 18.38
CA PRO A 373 33.77 -15.01 18.43
C PRO A 373 34.08 -13.56 18.80
N PHE A 374 33.31 -12.59 18.31
CA PHE A 374 33.47 -11.19 18.69
C PHE A 374 33.26 -10.97 20.19
N GLU A 375 32.22 -11.53 20.79
CA GLU A 375 31.99 -11.42 22.24
C GLU A 375 33.12 -12.08 23.03
N ILE A 376 33.72 -13.17 22.53
CA ILE A 376 34.91 -13.78 23.17
C ILE A 376 36.11 -12.82 23.12
N VAL A 377 36.44 -12.29 21.94
CA VAL A 377 37.59 -11.39 21.76
C VAL A 377 37.39 -10.09 22.54
N LYS A 378 36.16 -9.58 22.62
CA LYS A 378 35.82 -8.40 23.41
C LYS A 378 36.13 -8.56 24.89
N MET A 379 36.22 -9.78 25.42
CA MET A 379 36.67 -10.06 26.79
C MET A 379 38.20 -9.91 26.95
N GLU A 380 38.80 -8.91 26.30
CA GLU A 380 40.22 -8.59 26.44
C GLU A 380 40.61 -8.49 27.93
N PHE A 381 41.83 -8.89 28.21
CA PHE A 381 42.46 -8.76 29.51
C PHE A 381 43.33 -7.50 29.53
N ASP A 382 43.26 -6.72 30.61
CA ASP A 382 44.28 -5.71 30.82
C ASP A 382 45.60 -6.40 31.17
N GLU A 383 46.55 -6.42 30.23
CA GLU A 383 47.88 -6.99 30.45
C GLU A 383 48.54 -6.49 31.75
N LYS A 384 48.31 -5.23 32.14
CA LYS A 384 48.88 -4.68 33.38
C LYS A 384 48.25 -5.32 34.61
N GLU A 385 46.93 -5.46 34.61
CA GLU A 385 46.18 -6.14 35.66
C GLU A 385 46.54 -7.63 35.71
N LEU A 386 46.56 -8.32 34.57
CA LEU A 386 46.93 -9.73 34.49
C LEU A 386 48.35 -9.97 35.02
N ARG A 387 49.33 -9.13 34.66
CA ARG A 387 50.70 -9.21 35.21
C ARG A 387 50.71 -8.99 36.73
N ARG A 388 49.90 -8.06 37.23
CA ARG A 388 49.75 -7.81 38.68
C ARG A 388 49.14 -9.04 39.37
N GLU A 389 48.11 -9.63 38.79
CA GLU A 389 47.47 -10.86 39.30
C GLU A 389 48.42 -12.04 39.31
N ILE A 390 49.18 -12.25 38.24
CA ILE A 390 50.22 -13.29 38.17
C ILE A 390 51.25 -13.07 39.27
N ALA A 391 51.72 -11.82 39.47
CA ALA A 391 52.69 -11.50 40.52
C ALA A 391 52.14 -11.77 41.93
N PHE A 392 50.87 -11.43 42.20
CA PHE A 392 50.20 -11.76 43.45
C PHE A 392 50.02 -13.27 43.62
N ALA A 393 49.59 -13.99 42.59
CA ALA A 393 49.41 -15.44 42.63
C ALA A 393 50.73 -16.14 42.96
N ILE A 394 51.82 -15.79 42.27
CA ILE A 394 53.16 -16.34 42.52
C ILE A 394 53.61 -16.04 43.96
N ARG A 395 53.48 -14.79 44.43
CA ARG A 395 53.86 -14.41 45.81
C ARG A 395 53.04 -15.14 46.87
N ASN A 396 51.73 -15.23 46.68
CA ASN A 396 50.83 -15.89 47.63
C ASN A 396 51.09 -17.41 47.71
N ILE A 397 51.41 -18.06 46.59
CA ILE A 397 51.72 -19.50 46.56
C ILE A 397 53.06 -19.79 47.24
N HIS A 398 54.07 -18.94 47.03
CA HIS A 398 55.35 -19.08 47.75
C HIS A 398 55.22 -18.77 49.24
N GLY A 399 54.33 -17.83 49.61
CA GLY A 399 54.08 -17.44 50.99
C GLY A 399 55.36 -16.98 51.70
N ILE A 400 55.68 -17.62 52.82
CA ILE A 400 56.88 -17.31 53.62
C ILE A 400 58.18 -17.93 53.06
N ARG A 401 58.11 -18.75 52.00
CA ARG A 401 59.27 -19.45 51.43
C ARG A 401 59.88 -18.66 50.29
N VAL A 402 61.21 -18.68 50.18
CA VAL A 402 61.92 -18.13 49.02
C VAL A 402 61.79 -19.11 47.85
N GLY A 403 61.12 -18.69 46.78
CA GLY A 403 60.90 -19.48 45.57
C GLY A 403 62.09 -19.51 44.62
N LEU A 404 62.54 -20.70 44.23
CA LEU A 404 63.55 -20.89 43.18
C LEU A 404 62.93 -21.12 41.78
N PHE A 405 61.65 -21.50 41.71
CA PHE A 405 60.93 -21.83 40.47
C PHE A 405 59.53 -21.20 40.45
N THR A 406 58.96 -20.98 39.27
CA THR A 406 57.57 -20.51 39.12
C THR A 406 56.60 -21.65 39.46
N PRO A 407 55.60 -21.48 40.36
CA PRO A 407 54.70 -22.56 40.74
C PRO A 407 53.64 -22.82 39.66
N ASP A 408 53.41 -24.09 39.31
CA ASP A 408 52.38 -24.50 38.35
C ASP A 408 50.96 -24.08 38.78
N MET A 409 50.72 -24.07 40.10
CA MET A 409 49.46 -23.61 40.69
C MET A 409 49.13 -22.15 40.33
N ALA A 410 50.15 -21.30 40.08
CA ALA A 410 49.94 -19.91 39.68
C ALA A 410 49.40 -19.84 38.24
N PHE A 411 49.97 -20.63 37.34
CA PHE A 411 49.49 -20.77 35.97
C PHE A 411 48.06 -21.31 35.97
N GLU A 412 47.81 -22.40 36.69
CA GLU A 412 46.50 -23.04 36.77
C GLU A 412 45.43 -22.07 37.32
N ALA A 413 45.72 -21.34 38.40
CA ALA A 413 44.78 -20.38 38.99
C ALA A 413 44.42 -19.24 38.01
N ILE A 414 45.40 -18.70 37.29
CA ILE A 414 45.20 -17.61 36.35
C ILE A 414 44.41 -18.09 35.12
N VAL A 415 44.77 -19.26 34.56
CA VAL A 415 44.08 -19.77 33.37
C VAL A 415 42.65 -20.20 33.69
N LYS A 416 42.41 -20.86 34.83
CA LYS A 416 41.04 -21.17 35.28
C LYS A 416 40.19 -19.91 35.42
N LYS A 417 40.75 -18.83 35.96
CA LYS A 417 40.06 -17.54 36.04
C LYS A 417 39.68 -17.03 34.65
N GLN A 418 40.54 -17.16 33.64
CA GLN A 418 40.21 -16.72 32.27
C GLN A 418 39.17 -17.63 31.59
N ILE A 419 39.32 -18.97 31.67
CA ILE A 419 38.37 -19.93 31.08
C ILE A 419 36.97 -19.72 31.66
N SER A 420 36.85 -19.44 32.97
CA SER A 420 35.56 -19.23 33.62
C SER A 420 34.74 -18.07 33.01
N ARG A 421 35.42 -17.08 32.42
CA ARG A 421 34.77 -15.92 31.76
C ARG A 421 34.10 -16.31 30.45
N LEU A 422 34.46 -17.43 29.83
CA LEU A 422 33.83 -17.92 28.58
C LEU A 422 32.36 -18.33 28.79
N LYS A 423 31.94 -18.59 30.04
CA LYS A 423 30.57 -19.00 30.37
C LYS A 423 29.53 -17.97 29.91
N GLU A 424 29.75 -16.68 30.21
CA GLU A 424 28.79 -15.61 29.91
C GLU A 424 28.52 -15.44 28.40
N PRO A 425 29.52 -15.27 27.51
CA PRO A 425 29.26 -15.13 26.08
C PRO A 425 28.67 -16.40 25.46
N SER A 426 28.99 -17.60 25.97
CA SER A 426 28.38 -18.84 25.53
C SER A 426 26.89 -18.89 25.82
N LEU A 427 26.47 -18.48 27.03
CA LEU A 427 25.05 -18.41 27.40
C LEU A 427 24.32 -17.33 26.60
N LYS A 428 24.94 -16.16 26.41
CA LYS A 428 24.39 -15.08 25.59
C LYS A 428 24.18 -15.49 24.14
N CYS A 429 25.08 -16.30 23.57
CA CYS A 429 24.90 -16.83 22.23
C CYS A 429 23.61 -17.68 22.12
N VAL A 430 23.34 -18.53 23.11
CA VAL A 430 22.10 -19.33 23.16
C VAL A 430 20.87 -18.43 23.21
N ASP A 431 20.88 -17.39 24.03
CA ASP A 431 19.76 -16.43 24.13
C ASP A 431 19.42 -15.79 22.78
N LEU A 432 20.44 -15.33 22.06
CA LEU A 432 20.27 -14.71 20.75
C LEU A 432 19.73 -15.69 19.71
N VAL A 433 20.18 -16.94 19.73
CA VAL A 433 19.69 -18.00 18.83
C VAL A 433 18.23 -18.35 19.15
N VAL A 434 17.87 -18.46 20.42
CA VAL A 434 16.48 -18.75 20.85
C VAL A 434 15.52 -17.62 20.47
N GLN A 435 15.98 -16.37 20.57
CA GLN A 435 15.21 -15.22 20.11
C GLN A 435 14.94 -15.30 18.60
N GLU A 436 15.96 -15.61 17.80
CA GLU A 436 15.79 -15.74 16.35
C GLU A 436 14.90 -16.93 15.97
N LEU A 437 15.06 -18.09 16.62
CA LEU A 437 14.17 -19.23 16.42
C LEU A 437 12.72 -18.90 16.75
N SER A 438 12.48 -18.14 17.82
CA SER A 438 11.13 -17.69 18.20
C SER A 438 10.51 -16.76 17.14
N ASN A 439 11.33 -15.87 16.54
CA ASN A 439 10.88 -15.03 15.44
C ASN A 439 10.48 -15.85 14.21
N VAL A 440 11.27 -16.87 13.85
CA VAL A 440 10.95 -17.77 12.74
C VAL A 440 9.60 -18.46 12.97
N VAL A 441 9.36 -18.99 14.17
CA VAL A 441 8.07 -19.63 14.51
C VAL A 441 6.90 -18.66 14.32
N ARG A 442 7.04 -17.42 14.80
CA ARG A 442 6.01 -16.39 14.67
C ARG A 442 5.68 -16.08 13.20
N VAL A 443 6.71 -15.93 12.36
CA VAL A 443 6.54 -15.66 10.92
C VAL A 443 5.90 -16.85 10.20
N CYS A 444 6.33 -18.08 10.51
CA CYS A 444 5.75 -19.27 9.88
C CYS A 444 4.28 -19.48 10.29
N THR A 445 3.93 -19.20 11.55
CA THR A 445 2.55 -19.34 12.07
C THR A 445 1.61 -18.23 11.59
N ASP A 446 2.09 -17.09 11.10
CA ASP A 446 1.23 -16.05 10.50
C ASP A 446 0.40 -16.57 9.31
N LYS A 447 0.90 -17.56 8.57
CA LYS A 447 0.15 -18.21 7.48
C LYS A 447 -1.05 -19.04 7.99
N MET A 448 -1.12 -19.33 9.29
CA MET A 448 -2.24 -20.01 9.96
C MET A 448 -3.34 -19.05 10.45
N ASN A 449 -3.29 -17.75 10.10
CA ASN A 449 -4.28 -16.74 10.51
C ASN A 449 -5.74 -17.09 10.21
N ARG A 450 -5.97 -17.99 9.25
CA ARG A 450 -7.30 -18.53 8.96
C ARG A 450 -7.93 -19.28 10.13
N TYR A 451 -7.11 -19.84 11.03
CA TYR A 451 -7.52 -20.58 12.23
C TYR A 451 -6.84 -20.00 13.47
N PRO A 452 -7.36 -18.90 14.05
CA PRO A 452 -6.67 -18.15 15.10
C PRO A 452 -6.33 -18.98 16.35
N ARG A 453 -7.25 -19.84 16.80
CA ARG A 453 -7.02 -20.70 17.96
C ARG A 453 -5.97 -21.78 17.69
N LEU A 454 -5.97 -22.34 16.47
CA LEU A 454 -4.94 -23.32 16.08
C LEU A 454 -3.56 -22.66 16.03
N ARG A 455 -3.48 -21.44 15.48
CA ARG A 455 -2.25 -20.64 15.47
C ARG A 455 -1.71 -20.44 16.89
N GLU A 456 -2.54 -19.92 17.79
CA GLU A 456 -2.15 -19.62 19.18
C GLU A 456 -1.64 -20.88 19.90
N GLU A 457 -2.37 -22.00 19.80
CA GLU A 457 -1.93 -23.26 20.41
C GLU A 457 -0.66 -23.83 19.79
N THR A 458 -0.51 -23.73 18.46
CA THR A 458 0.70 -24.21 17.78
C THR A 458 1.92 -23.38 18.18
N GLU A 459 1.80 -22.05 18.18
CA GLU A 459 2.85 -21.13 18.62
C GLU A 459 3.23 -21.40 20.08
N ARG A 460 2.23 -21.53 20.98
CA ARG A 460 2.45 -21.86 22.39
C ARG A 460 3.21 -23.17 22.58
N ILE A 461 2.83 -24.24 21.89
CA ILE A 461 3.49 -25.56 22.00
C ILE A 461 4.96 -25.46 21.55
N ILE A 462 5.21 -24.85 20.40
CA ILE A 462 6.57 -24.76 19.84
C ILE A 462 7.45 -23.86 20.69
N THR A 463 6.97 -22.68 21.11
CA THR A 463 7.73 -21.77 21.97
C THR A 463 8.02 -22.39 23.34
N THR A 464 7.09 -23.15 23.91
CA THR A 464 7.31 -23.89 25.16
C THR A 464 8.42 -24.94 24.99
N TYR A 465 8.39 -25.67 23.86
CA TYR A 465 9.43 -26.64 23.55
C TYR A 465 10.81 -25.99 23.40
N ILE A 466 10.90 -24.87 22.67
CA ILE A 466 12.15 -24.10 22.49
C ILE A 466 12.73 -23.67 23.84
N ARG A 467 11.90 -23.12 24.75
CA ARG A 467 12.35 -22.70 26.09
C ARG A 467 12.85 -23.87 26.94
N ASN A 468 12.23 -25.04 26.83
CA ASN A 468 12.72 -26.23 27.54
C ASN A 468 14.08 -26.70 27.00
N GLN A 469 14.31 -26.61 25.69
CA GLN A 469 15.60 -26.95 25.07
C GLN A 469 16.68 -25.91 25.37
N GLU A 470 16.31 -24.63 25.47
CA GLU A 470 17.21 -23.55 25.89
C GLU A 470 17.86 -23.87 27.24
N GLN A 471 17.06 -24.25 28.25
CA GLN A 471 17.57 -24.57 29.59
C GLN A 471 18.54 -25.76 29.56
N ARG A 472 18.19 -26.84 28.86
CA ARG A 472 19.07 -28.01 28.70
C ARG A 472 20.37 -27.67 27.98
N CYS A 473 20.30 -26.84 26.94
CA CYS A 473 21.46 -26.39 26.19
C CYS A 473 22.39 -25.55 27.08
N LYS A 474 21.82 -24.62 27.86
CA LYS A 474 22.58 -23.81 28.83
C LYS A 474 23.28 -24.69 29.86
N GLU A 475 22.58 -25.64 30.47
CA GLU A 475 23.18 -26.59 31.42
C GLU A 475 24.36 -27.35 30.80
N GLN A 476 24.20 -27.85 29.56
CA GLN A 476 25.26 -28.54 28.85
C GLN A 476 26.48 -27.66 28.56
N LEU A 477 26.27 -26.39 28.18
CA LEU A 477 27.37 -25.45 27.94
C LEU A 477 28.12 -25.11 29.22
N ILE A 478 27.41 -25.00 30.35
CA ILE A 478 28.04 -24.78 31.65
C ILE A 478 28.92 -25.98 32.01
N LEU A 479 28.42 -27.21 31.81
CA LEU A 479 29.19 -28.42 32.02
C LEU A 479 30.45 -28.47 31.14
N LEU A 480 30.37 -28.06 29.87
CA LEU A 480 31.54 -28.00 28.99
C LEU A 480 32.61 -27.05 29.53
N VAL A 481 32.22 -25.88 30.03
CA VAL A 481 33.18 -24.95 30.67
C VAL A 481 33.77 -25.56 31.96
N GLU A 482 32.96 -26.27 32.75
CA GLU A 482 33.45 -26.96 33.95
C GLU A 482 34.46 -28.07 33.62
N CYS A 483 34.27 -28.80 32.52
CA CYS A 483 35.23 -29.78 32.01
C CYS A 483 36.58 -29.12 31.66
N GLU A 484 36.57 -27.98 30.96
CA GLU A 484 37.79 -27.22 30.64
C GLU A 484 38.50 -26.69 31.90
N LEU A 485 37.74 -26.38 32.96
CA LEU A 485 38.29 -25.96 34.26
C LEU A 485 38.83 -27.14 35.10
N ALA A 486 38.44 -28.38 34.80
CA ALA A 486 38.81 -29.54 35.60
C ALA A 486 40.27 -29.96 35.38
N TYR A 487 40.78 -29.82 34.15
CA TYR A 487 42.13 -30.27 33.80
C TYR A 487 42.80 -29.40 32.74
N MET A 488 43.98 -28.86 33.06
CA MET A 488 44.79 -28.06 32.14
C MET A 488 45.81 -28.95 31.42
N ASN A 489 45.54 -29.31 30.16
CA ASN A 489 46.43 -30.18 29.39
C ASN A 489 47.67 -29.45 28.87
N THR A 490 48.77 -29.47 29.63
CA THR A 490 50.07 -28.91 29.21
C THR A 490 50.81 -29.77 28.18
N ASN A 491 50.29 -30.94 27.81
CA ASN A 491 50.86 -31.79 26.76
C ASN A 491 50.22 -31.54 25.38
N HIS A 492 49.32 -30.57 25.28
CA HIS A 492 48.68 -30.22 24.01
C HIS A 492 49.72 -29.75 22.99
N GLU A 493 49.58 -30.13 21.71
CA GLU A 493 50.57 -29.84 20.67
C GLU A 493 50.80 -28.34 20.46
N ASP A 494 49.75 -27.53 20.62
CA ASP A 494 49.84 -26.06 20.55
C ASP A 494 50.42 -25.41 21.82
N PHE A 495 50.68 -26.16 22.89
CA PHE A 495 51.26 -25.63 24.12
C PHE A 495 52.79 -25.64 24.05
N ILE A 496 53.35 -24.47 23.74
CA ILE A 496 54.79 -24.26 23.45
C ILE A 496 55.68 -24.51 24.69
N GLY A 497 55.13 -24.40 25.91
CA GLY A 497 55.84 -24.59 27.18
C GLY A 497 56.90 -23.52 27.49
N PHE A 498 57.52 -23.60 28.68
CA PHE A 498 58.49 -22.60 29.16
C PHE A 498 59.79 -22.54 28.33
N ALA A 499 60.28 -23.67 27.82
CA ALA A 499 61.58 -23.75 27.14
C ALA A 499 61.60 -23.14 25.73
N ASN A 500 60.48 -23.18 25.01
CA ASN A 500 60.38 -22.66 23.63
C ASN A 500 59.74 -21.27 23.54
N ALA A 501 59.05 -20.80 24.58
CA ALA A 501 58.46 -19.46 24.63
C ALA A 501 59.53 -18.35 24.57
N GLN A 502 60.67 -18.55 25.23
CA GLN A 502 61.78 -17.59 25.27
C GLN A 502 62.50 -17.49 23.90
N ASN A 503 62.61 -18.62 23.18
CA ASN A 503 63.17 -18.68 21.82
C ASN A 503 62.24 -18.07 20.76
N GLN A 504 60.92 -18.04 21.00
CA GLN A 504 59.97 -17.39 20.09
C GLN A 504 59.93 -15.87 20.28
N THR A 505 60.02 -15.33 21.50
CA THR A 505 60.09 -13.87 21.72
C THR A 505 61.30 -13.22 21.03
N ASP A 506 62.44 -13.92 20.97
CA ASP A 506 63.65 -13.44 20.30
C ASP A 506 63.62 -13.62 18.77
N ASN A 507 62.83 -14.56 18.25
CA ASN A 507 62.67 -14.81 16.80
C ASN A 507 61.51 -14.04 16.16
N SER A 508 60.45 -13.72 16.90
CA SER A 508 59.34 -12.87 16.43
C SER A 508 59.78 -11.43 16.15
N ALA A 509 60.85 -10.95 16.79
CA ALA A 509 61.48 -9.67 16.48
C ALA A 509 62.27 -9.68 15.15
N LYS A 510 62.62 -10.86 14.61
CA LYS A 510 63.53 -10.99 13.45
C LYS A 510 62.88 -11.54 12.18
N THR A 511 61.71 -12.16 12.26
CA THR A 511 61.11 -12.85 11.11
C THR A 511 59.64 -12.46 10.92
N GLY A 512 59.40 -11.32 10.29
CA GLY A 512 58.07 -10.85 9.87
C GLY A 512 57.43 -11.73 8.79
N ARG A 513 57.14 -13.00 9.07
CA ARG A 513 56.37 -13.88 8.19
C ARG A 513 54.88 -13.70 8.46
N LYS A 514 54.20 -12.96 7.58
CA LYS A 514 52.74 -12.75 7.60
C LYS A 514 52.03 -13.77 6.70
N LEU A 515 50.88 -14.27 7.17
CA LEU A 515 49.90 -15.00 6.36
C LEU A 515 49.36 -14.07 5.27
N GLY A 516 49.28 -14.60 4.05
CA GLY A 516 49.07 -13.85 2.81
C GLY A 516 47.81 -12.99 2.73
N ASN A 517 47.82 -12.15 1.69
CA ASN A 517 46.91 -11.06 1.34
C ASN A 517 45.44 -11.47 1.07
N GLN A 518 44.80 -12.22 1.99
CA GLN A 518 43.39 -12.62 1.87
C GLN A 518 42.47 -11.44 2.22
N VAL A 519 41.42 -11.26 1.41
CA VAL A 519 40.37 -10.26 1.64
C VAL A 519 39.45 -10.76 2.75
N ILE A 520 39.35 -9.99 3.84
CA ILE A 520 38.51 -10.26 5.01
C ILE A 520 37.09 -9.73 4.81
N ARG A 521 36.95 -8.55 4.19
CA ARG A 521 35.64 -7.92 3.94
C ARG A 521 35.69 -6.89 2.84
N LYS A 522 34.57 -6.72 2.13
CA LYS A 522 34.29 -5.56 1.27
C LYS A 522 32.97 -4.90 1.64
N GLY A 523 32.81 -3.62 1.38
CA GLY A 523 31.54 -2.90 1.60
C GLY A 523 31.70 -1.38 1.64
N TYR A 524 30.58 -0.66 1.61
CA TYR A 524 30.57 0.80 1.72
C TYR A 524 30.76 1.26 3.17
N MET A 525 31.57 2.31 3.35
CA MET A 525 31.62 3.13 4.57
C MET A 525 31.79 4.60 4.21
N CYS A 526 31.35 5.50 5.09
CA CYS A 526 31.53 6.94 4.94
C CYS A 526 32.80 7.42 5.65
N ILE A 527 33.63 8.24 5.01
CA ILE A 527 34.73 8.95 5.65
C ILE A 527 34.28 10.38 5.98
N HIS A 528 34.41 10.82 7.23
CA HIS A 528 33.96 12.15 7.68
C HIS A 528 35.04 13.22 7.63
N ASN A 529 36.30 12.87 7.90
CA ASN A 529 37.40 13.82 8.05
C ASN A 529 38.17 14.08 6.74
N LEU A 530 37.46 14.26 5.63
CA LEU A 530 38.02 14.73 4.37
C LEU A 530 38.07 16.26 4.41
N GLY A 531 39.27 16.85 4.42
CA GLY A 531 39.46 18.29 4.59
C GLY A 531 38.53 19.18 3.74
N ILE A 532 38.21 20.36 4.29
CA ILE A 532 37.17 21.30 3.83
C ILE A 532 37.24 21.59 2.31
N MET A 533 38.43 21.57 1.70
CA MET A 533 38.62 21.80 0.25
C MET A 533 38.20 20.63 -0.66
N LYS A 534 37.91 19.42 -0.13
CA LYS A 534 37.52 18.23 -0.94
C LYS A 534 36.06 17.79 -0.76
N GLY A 535 35.25 18.59 -0.07
CA GLY A 535 33.78 18.46 -0.03
C GLY A 535 33.30 17.31 0.86
N GLY A 536 33.09 17.63 2.14
CA GLY A 536 32.25 16.91 3.10
C GLY A 536 32.57 15.43 3.33
N SER A 537 31.73 14.78 4.14
CA SER A 537 31.73 13.33 4.32
C SER A 537 31.35 12.64 3.01
N ARG A 538 32.07 11.57 2.63
CA ARG A 538 31.80 10.83 1.39
C ARG A 538 31.86 9.32 1.59
N ASP A 539 30.99 8.63 0.87
CA ASP A 539 30.93 7.16 0.84
C ASP A 539 31.97 6.62 -0.16
N TYR A 540 32.70 5.60 0.26
CA TYR A 540 33.68 4.88 -0.55
C TYR A 540 33.49 3.36 -0.41
N TRP A 541 33.93 2.62 -1.42
CA TRP A 541 33.97 1.17 -1.37
C TRP A 541 35.25 0.69 -0.69
N PHE A 542 35.15 0.03 0.46
CA PHE A 542 36.29 -0.45 1.23
C PHE A 542 36.57 -1.93 0.98
N VAL A 543 37.85 -2.27 0.96
CA VAL A 543 38.38 -3.64 0.89
C VAL A 543 39.39 -3.81 2.03
N LEU A 544 39.01 -4.62 3.02
CA LEU A 544 39.83 -4.97 4.17
C LEU A 544 40.54 -6.30 3.93
N THR A 545 41.87 -6.31 4.07
CA THR A 545 42.71 -7.51 4.09
C THR A 545 43.31 -7.71 5.48
N SER A 546 44.03 -8.82 5.68
CA SER A 546 44.80 -9.08 6.91
C SER A 546 45.90 -8.06 7.19
N GLU A 547 46.31 -7.26 6.19
CA GLU A 547 47.45 -6.34 6.31
C GLU A 547 47.09 -4.87 6.12
N SER A 548 46.05 -4.58 5.34
CA SER A 548 45.70 -3.22 4.94
C SER A 548 44.19 -3.05 4.77
N ILE A 549 43.72 -1.80 4.90
CA ILE A 549 42.42 -1.39 4.41
C ILE A 549 42.58 -0.42 3.24
N SER A 550 42.03 -0.79 2.09
CA SER A 550 42.01 0.05 0.89
C SER A 550 40.61 0.57 0.63
N TRP A 551 40.47 1.73 0.00
CA TRP A 551 39.18 2.18 -0.49
C TRP A 551 39.24 2.76 -1.90
N PHE A 552 38.12 2.59 -2.61
CA PHE A 552 37.94 2.87 -4.03
C PHE A 552 36.76 3.81 -4.21
N LYS A 553 36.72 4.46 -5.39
CA LYS A 553 35.59 5.33 -5.74
C LYS A 553 34.24 4.59 -5.71
N ASP A 554 34.23 3.35 -6.16
CA ASP A 554 33.05 2.51 -6.37
C ASP A 554 33.44 1.01 -6.33
N GLU A 555 32.43 0.14 -6.43
CA GLU A 555 32.55 -1.33 -6.43
C GLU A 555 33.35 -1.89 -7.61
N GLU A 556 33.57 -1.13 -8.69
CA GLU A 556 34.36 -1.60 -9.84
C GLU A 556 35.86 -1.77 -9.49
N GLU A 557 36.30 -1.24 -8.33
CA GLU A 557 37.67 -1.33 -7.80
C GLU A 557 38.76 -0.82 -8.77
N ARG A 558 38.37 -0.02 -9.78
CA ARG A 558 39.27 0.52 -10.80
C ARG A 558 40.14 1.66 -10.29
N GLU A 559 39.59 2.50 -9.43
CA GLU A 559 40.27 3.69 -8.92
C GLU A 559 40.49 3.62 -7.41
N LYS A 560 41.65 3.06 -7.01
CA LYS A 560 42.09 3.00 -5.60
C LYS A 560 42.44 4.41 -5.11
N LYS A 561 41.69 4.92 -4.14
CA LYS A 561 41.89 6.26 -3.57
C LYS A 561 42.97 6.27 -2.51
N TYR A 562 43.05 5.22 -1.70
CA TYR A 562 44.07 5.08 -0.67
C TYR A 562 44.22 3.62 -0.23
N MET A 563 45.36 3.33 0.40
CA MET A 563 45.64 2.07 1.08
C MET A 563 46.30 2.42 2.41
N LEU A 564 45.69 1.97 3.51
CA LEU A 564 46.13 2.20 4.87
C LEU A 564 46.62 0.87 5.47
N PRO A 565 47.91 0.74 5.80
CA PRO A 565 48.41 -0.40 6.58
C PRO A 565 47.72 -0.46 7.95
N LEU A 566 47.36 -1.67 8.39
CA LEU A 566 46.68 -1.86 9.68
C LEU A 566 47.63 -1.91 10.88
N ASP A 567 48.93 -2.02 10.62
CA ASP A 567 49.94 -2.22 11.65
C ASP A 567 50.00 -1.03 12.63
N GLY A 568 49.90 -1.34 13.93
CA GLY A 568 49.88 -0.34 15.00
C GLY A 568 48.61 0.52 15.09
N LEU A 569 47.54 0.20 14.33
CA LEU A 569 46.25 0.90 14.45
C LEU A 569 45.40 0.32 15.57
N LYS A 570 44.56 1.17 16.18
CA LYS A 570 43.50 0.81 17.11
C LYS A 570 42.17 1.44 16.69
N LEU A 571 41.08 0.85 17.18
CA LEU A 571 39.71 1.31 17.00
C LEU A 571 39.25 2.11 18.22
N ARG A 572 38.41 3.12 18.07
CA ARG A 572 37.66 3.70 19.19
C ARG A 572 36.27 4.09 18.75
N ASP A 573 35.35 4.15 19.71
CA ASP A 573 34.05 4.74 19.50
C ASP A 573 34.16 6.27 19.47
N VAL A 574 33.41 6.90 18.58
CA VAL A 574 33.32 8.36 18.46
C VAL A 574 31.90 8.73 18.86
N GLU A 575 31.77 9.67 19.80
CA GLU A 575 30.46 10.13 20.26
C GLU A 575 29.62 10.68 19.10
N GLN A 576 28.34 10.30 19.08
CA GLN A 576 27.39 10.77 18.08
C GLN A 576 27.18 12.28 18.22
N GLY A 577 27.58 13.05 17.20
CA GLY A 577 27.19 14.45 17.11
C GLY A 577 25.66 14.59 17.02
N PHE A 578 25.10 15.61 17.68
CA PHE A 578 23.66 15.85 17.90
C PHE A 578 22.76 15.85 16.63
N MET A 579 23.34 15.80 15.43
CA MET A 579 22.63 15.79 14.14
C MET A 579 22.97 14.60 13.21
N SER A 580 23.83 13.65 13.60
CA SER A 580 24.18 12.50 12.74
C SER A 580 23.27 11.29 12.98
N ARG A 581 22.62 10.81 11.91
CA ARG A 581 21.87 9.53 11.92
C ARG A 581 22.75 8.29 11.70
N ARG A 582 24.04 8.46 11.36
CA ARG A 582 24.98 7.36 11.09
C ARG A 582 25.78 7.02 12.36
N HIS A 583 26.10 5.74 12.51
CA HIS A 583 26.88 5.22 13.62
C HIS A 583 28.38 5.28 13.28
N THR A 584 29.20 5.91 14.12
CA THR A 584 30.58 6.30 13.80
C THR A 584 31.59 5.61 14.72
N PHE A 585 32.74 5.23 14.17
CA PHE A 585 33.93 4.77 14.89
C PHE A 585 35.19 5.34 14.21
N ALA A 586 36.33 5.32 14.89
CA ALA A 586 37.58 5.83 14.34
C ALA A 586 38.73 4.81 14.42
N LEU A 587 39.56 4.81 13.39
CA LEU A 587 40.88 4.18 13.40
C LEU A 587 41.93 5.22 13.76
N PHE A 588 42.81 4.94 14.71
CA PHE A 588 43.86 5.87 15.14
C PHE A 588 45.13 5.11 15.50
N ASN A 589 46.27 5.81 15.53
CA ASN A 589 47.53 5.25 16.01
C ASN A 589 47.74 5.70 17.47
N PRO A 590 47.87 4.79 18.45
CA PRO A 590 48.07 5.15 19.86
C PRO A 590 49.33 5.98 20.14
N GLU A 591 50.35 5.89 19.29
CA GLU A 591 51.58 6.68 19.41
C GLU A 591 51.42 8.12 18.88
N GLY A 592 50.21 8.52 18.49
CA GLY A 592 49.91 9.86 18.01
C GLY A 592 50.39 10.16 16.59
N ARG A 593 50.81 9.13 15.84
CA ARG A 593 51.19 9.23 14.42
C ARG A 593 49.97 9.54 13.56
N ASN A 594 50.19 10.22 12.44
CA ASN A 594 49.12 10.44 11.47
C ASN A 594 48.71 9.12 10.82
N VAL A 595 47.39 8.87 10.79
CA VAL A 595 46.79 7.65 10.22
C VAL A 595 46.35 7.88 8.80
N TYR A 596 45.78 9.06 8.51
CA TYR A 596 45.34 9.39 7.16
C TYR A 596 45.78 10.81 6.80
N LYS A 597 46.78 10.93 5.92
CA LYS A 597 47.40 12.22 5.55
C LYS A 597 47.87 12.98 6.80
N ASP A 598 47.28 14.13 7.09
CA ASP A 598 47.58 14.97 8.25
C ASP A 598 46.67 14.69 9.45
N TYR A 599 45.73 13.75 9.32
CA TYR A 599 44.79 13.38 10.37
C TYR A 599 45.35 12.27 11.25
N LYS A 600 45.30 12.49 12.57
CA LYS A 600 45.68 11.52 13.61
C LYS A 600 44.73 10.32 13.74
N GLN A 601 43.53 10.43 13.18
CA GLN A 601 42.55 9.36 13.13
C GLN A 601 41.79 9.38 11.80
N LEU A 602 41.17 8.27 11.43
CA LEU A 602 40.27 8.12 10.29
C LEU A 602 38.88 7.80 10.82
N GLU A 603 37.92 8.71 10.60
CA GLU A 603 36.54 8.57 11.10
C GLU A 603 35.67 7.92 10.04
N LEU A 604 35.07 6.79 10.41
CA LEU A 604 34.27 5.92 9.56
C LEU A 604 32.86 5.78 10.12
N SER A 605 31.83 5.77 9.27
CA SER A 605 30.46 5.51 9.71
C SER A 605 29.67 4.60 8.77
N CYS A 606 28.71 3.87 9.35
CA CYS A 606 27.73 3.04 8.62
C CYS A 606 26.29 3.49 8.91
N GLU A 607 25.33 2.98 8.14
CA GLU A 607 23.90 3.32 8.28
C GLU A 607 23.27 2.70 9.52
N THR A 608 23.65 1.46 9.86
CA THR A 608 23.11 0.72 11.00
C THR A 608 24.20 0.44 12.05
N GLN A 609 23.80 0.29 13.31
CA GLN A 609 24.71 -0.16 14.38
C GLN A 609 25.25 -1.57 14.09
N ASP A 610 24.43 -2.43 13.48
CA ASP A 610 24.81 -3.80 13.13
C ASP A 610 25.94 -3.84 12.09
N ASP A 611 25.96 -2.90 11.14
CA ASP A 611 27.04 -2.77 10.16
C ASP A 611 28.34 -2.32 10.81
N VAL A 612 28.27 -1.35 11.74
CA VAL A 612 29.44 -0.91 12.52
C VAL A 612 30.04 -2.05 13.33
N ASP A 613 29.20 -2.79 14.05
CA ASP A 613 29.64 -3.94 14.85
C ASP A 613 30.29 -5.02 13.97
N SER A 614 29.69 -5.27 12.80
CA SER A 614 30.23 -6.22 11.83
C SER A 614 31.57 -5.76 11.25
N TRP A 615 31.73 -4.48 10.93
CA TRP A 615 33.00 -3.92 10.46
C TRP A 615 34.09 -3.98 11.53
N LYS A 616 33.76 -3.64 12.79
CA LYS A 616 34.67 -3.80 13.93
C LYS A 616 35.11 -5.25 14.11
N ALA A 617 34.20 -6.21 13.98
CA ALA A 617 34.54 -7.64 14.02
C ALA A 617 35.48 -8.06 12.88
N SER A 618 35.32 -7.50 11.68
CA SER A 618 36.24 -7.72 10.56
C SER A 618 37.62 -7.10 10.81
N PHE A 619 37.70 -5.90 11.40
CA PHE A 619 38.97 -5.28 11.80
C PHE A 619 39.69 -6.06 12.90
N LEU A 620 38.96 -6.64 13.84
CA LEU A 620 39.52 -7.54 14.86
C LEU A 620 40.14 -8.79 14.21
N ARG A 621 39.45 -9.40 13.24
CA ARG A 621 40.03 -10.49 12.42
C ARG A 621 41.30 -10.08 11.67
N ALA A 622 41.44 -8.79 11.38
CA ALA A 622 42.62 -8.21 10.74
C ALA A 622 43.70 -7.73 11.75
N GLY A 623 43.50 -7.96 13.06
CA GLY A 623 44.44 -7.59 14.11
C GLY A 623 44.36 -6.15 14.61
N VAL A 624 43.27 -5.42 14.34
CA VAL A 624 43.03 -4.06 14.84
C VAL A 624 42.05 -4.09 16.00
N TYR A 625 42.52 -3.70 17.19
CA TYR A 625 41.79 -3.83 18.45
C TYR A 625 41.25 -2.49 18.97
N PRO A 626 40.14 -2.47 19.74
CA PRO A 626 39.60 -1.26 20.34
C PRO A 626 40.52 -0.62 21.42
N GLU A 627 40.35 0.68 21.64
CA GLU A 627 41.02 1.47 22.67
C GLU A 627 40.41 1.15 24.05
N LYS A 628 41.28 0.98 25.05
CA LYS A 628 40.85 0.80 26.44
C LYS A 628 40.21 2.10 26.93
N ALA A 629 38.99 2.03 27.46
CA ALA A 629 38.41 3.13 28.21
C ALA A 629 39.22 3.30 29.52
N THR A 630 40.10 4.30 29.60
CA THR A 630 40.70 4.70 30.87
C THR A 630 39.67 5.44 31.69
N GLU A 631 39.27 4.89 32.84
CA GLU A 631 38.59 5.63 33.90
C GLU A 631 39.46 6.85 34.26
N GLN A 632 38.95 8.05 34.00
CA GLN A 632 39.54 9.27 34.54
C GLN A 632 39.34 9.26 36.05
N SER A 633 40.43 9.07 36.79
CA SER A 633 40.48 9.29 38.22
C SER A 633 40.15 10.76 38.53
N ASN A 634 38.93 11.02 39.00
CA ASN A 634 38.56 12.28 39.62
C ASN A 634 39.41 12.50 40.87
N GLY A 635 40.45 13.32 40.75
CA GLY A 635 41.16 13.88 41.89
C GLY A 635 40.34 15.00 42.51
N GLU A 636 39.52 14.69 43.52
CA GLU A 636 38.95 15.70 44.41
C GLU A 636 40.01 16.15 45.42
N GLU A 637 40.55 17.35 45.21
CA GLU A 637 41.21 18.13 46.26
C GLU A 637 40.17 18.51 47.33
N VAL A 638 40.24 17.87 48.50
CA VAL A 638 39.55 18.31 49.71
C VAL A 638 40.22 19.60 50.21
N ARG A 639 39.62 20.75 49.90
CA ARG A 639 39.91 22.01 50.60
C ARG A 639 39.23 21.99 51.97
N VAL A 640 40.06 21.94 53.01
CA VAL A 640 39.66 22.27 54.38
C VAL A 640 39.50 23.79 54.48
N SER A 641 38.28 24.26 54.77
CA SER A 641 38.02 25.63 55.23
C SER A 641 37.98 25.65 56.76
N ALA A 642 38.59 26.70 57.32
CA ALA A 642 38.64 27.04 58.74
C ALA A 642 37.26 27.17 59.41
#